data_AF-A0A916HM76-F1
#
_entry.id   AF-A0A916HM76-F1
#
_cell.length_a   1.000
_cell.length_b   1.000
_cell.length_c   1.000
_cell.angle_alpha   90.00
_cell.angle_beta   90.00
_cell.angle_gamma   90.00
#
_symmetry.space_group_name_H-M   'P 1'
#
loop_
_entity.id
_entity.type
_entity.pdbx_description
1 polymer ?
#
loop_
_entity_poly.entity_id
_entity_poly.type
_entity_poly.pdbx_seq_one_letter_code
_entity_poly.pdbx_strand_id
1 'polypeptide(L)'
;MSAKWRQNRAWEDANLTGPWRALKWTLRVFSSITLAVVLLLLVALYGVSASVPIGLLALAPTYLFYAAALALTVALLVAAPVWGGLRILARASRTVRFLASFALGLAALAVALWMWTGVFWPALRFEPSTGSGLRFFGEFVAANQAVTLRRLPGMEMSELEYYSWWPLKLVLMLFVMNMVIATVRRIEFNFRNIGVLTVHTGIITIALGSVYYSGLKQEGDTLLLAGELGPSGRPGVGPPQDRFFDNTRVALFVDQGRGVEQRVLSGVPRYNDYNLGAVAGESAWETAGLKRPWAGAQRDLRVPVPRSRYGLCDPDISLEIVGYASYAEPVEDYVKVEAGTSGAPLRVVYLHSAVPDANTGQVPQGPVFAFFLSPAAPADRVSENDAFGVEYTLGPSGGMSQARWRDLSEPLPDGAEHGLVVEIPASSFRGAYEAKVGETITIGDTGYRVEVRELRPTPPFPIITEGYRGATSSVAVVRVTAPDGAAFDRYVYHRFPEINQDVLGATDEGRPIRRDADPAIRVSLVEADRLQVYIDEPQPGQTRAIVRGAQSVRVFETDQIGSEGWIRGVAGDLVSLRVGERWDRAIKIERPAPVSEERQDRRLAGTHDAAMLGVELRAPGAGSGFRRVVWLPFNKYVGIMSGAERKIDLPDGRAISLTFGRMQHRFPDFAIQLSDFQMIAYDHRGAPRDYQSVVRVTPMDAATFRQFEHVTKLNNPLRAPSHWDESRPWIANAAGRLAGGLSPRQFKLSQAGWDAAGWQRTQAQADAGIIPGPYASFTILGVGNNPGIHIIAFGGILMAIGIPWAFYLKPYLVRRKKTRIQQQLAAGTYPVPSRAPAASPAIQPVSQMTTPLTEVSD
;
A
#
# COMPACT_ATOMS: atom_id res chain seq x y z
N MET A 1 40.57 -2.24 37.81
CA MET A 1 41.00 -1.90 36.43
C MET A 1 42.14 -2.82 36.02
N SER A 2 42.20 -3.28 34.75
CA SER A 2 43.24 -4.22 34.31
C SER A 2 44.64 -3.57 34.33
N ALA A 3 45.69 -4.38 34.51
CA ALA A 3 47.07 -3.90 34.46
C ALA A 3 47.42 -3.30 33.10
N LYS A 4 47.00 -3.98 32.02
CA LYS A 4 47.14 -3.50 30.63
C LYS A 4 46.54 -2.11 30.39
N TRP A 5 45.35 -1.81 30.93
CA TRP A 5 44.76 -0.48 30.76
C TRP A 5 45.58 0.62 31.47
N ARG A 6 46.12 0.34 32.66
CA ARG A 6 46.99 1.28 33.38
C ARG A 6 48.29 1.54 32.62
N GLN A 7 48.91 0.49 32.07
CA GLN A 7 50.10 0.60 31.22
C GLN A 7 49.82 1.42 29.97
N ASN A 8 48.76 1.10 29.23
CA ASN A 8 48.35 1.86 28.04
C ASN A 8 48.06 3.32 28.37
N ARG A 9 47.39 3.60 29.50
CA ARG A 9 47.10 4.96 29.94
C ARG A 9 48.39 5.75 30.23
N ALA A 10 49.33 5.14 30.95
CA ALA A 10 50.62 5.75 31.25
C ALA A 10 51.43 6.03 29.99
N TRP A 11 51.45 5.07 29.04
CA TRP A 11 52.10 5.25 27.74
C TRP A 11 51.48 6.41 26.95
N GLU A 12 50.15 6.53 26.91
CA GLU A 12 49.48 7.67 26.26
C GLU A 12 49.77 9.01 26.96
N ASP A 13 49.85 9.00 28.30
CA ASP A 13 50.18 10.20 29.06
C ASP A 13 51.59 10.70 28.74
N ALA A 14 52.54 9.78 28.50
CA ALA A 14 53.90 10.12 28.10
C ALA A 14 54.05 10.49 26.61
N ASN A 15 53.37 9.78 25.70
CA ASN A 15 53.68 9.84 24.26
C ASN A 15 52.68 10.66 23.43
N LEU A 16 51.41 10.78 23.84
CA LEU A 16 50.39 11.50 23.08
C LEU A 16 50.16 12.91 23.64
N THR A 17 51.18 13.75 23.51
CA THR A 17 51.21 15.16 23.96
C THR A 17 51.09 16.14 22.77
N GLY A 18 50.99 17.45 23.05
CA GLY A 18 50.87 18.49 22.02
C GLY A 18 49.67 18.28 21.06
N PRO A 19 49.87 18.28 19.72
CA PRO A 19 48.80 18.11 18.75
C PRO A 19 48.13 16.73 18.81
N TRP A 20 48.81 15.70 19.32
CA TRP A 20 48.26 14.34 19.46
C TRP A 20 47.29 14.17 20.64
N ARG A 21 47.05 15.23 21.42
CA ARG A 21 46.08 15.21 22.54
C ARG A 21 44.66 14.87 22.10
N ALA A 22 44.26 15.27 20.88
CA ALA A 22 42.96 14.92 20.33
C ALA A 22 42.83 13.38 20.15
N LEU A 23 43.84 12.74 19.57
CA LEU A 23 43.89 11.28 19.41
C LEU A 23 43.83 10.57 20.76
N LYS A 24 44.57 11.06 21.77
CA LYS A 24 44.52 10.54 23.15
C LYS A 24 43.10 10.59 23.73
N TRP A 25 42.40 11.72 23.57
CA TRP A 25 41.01 11.86 24.00
C TRP A 25 40.09 10.87 23.28
N THR A 26 40.19 10.79 21.96
CA THR A 26 39.43 9.84 21.15
C THR A 26 39.64 8.39 21.61
N LEU A 27 40.90 7.96 21.76
CA LEU A 27 41.21 6.60 22.23
C LEU A 27 40.67 6.31 23.64
N ARG A 28 40.64 7.31 24.54
CA ARG A 28 40.09 7.16 25.89
C ARG A 28 38.58 7.07 25.89
N VAL A 29 37.92 7.92 25.11
CA VAL A 29 36.47 7.91 24.92
C VAL A 29 36.02 6.58 24.30
N PHE A 30 36.64 6.16 23.19
CA PHE A 30 36.34 4.90 22.52
C PHE A 30 36.80 3.64 23.26
N SER A 31 37.64 3.75 24.29
CA SER A 31 37.90 2.62 25.18
C SER A 31 37.03 2.65 26.44
N SER A 32 36.16 3.65 26.64
CA SER A 32 35.38 3.78 27.88
C SER A 32 34.15 2.85 27.92
N ILE A 33 33.83 2.36 29.12
CA ILE A 33 32.62 1.56 29.36
C ILE A 33 31.38 2.46 29.28
N THR A 34 31.49 3.72 29.75
CA THR A 34 30.40 4.70 29.68
C THR A 34 29.93 4.92 28.25
N LEU A 35 30.84 5.13 27.30
CA LEU A 35 30.45 5.26 25.89
C LEU A 35 29.78 3.99 25.37
N ALA A 36 30.30 2.81 25.72
CA ALA A 36 29.69 1.53 25.33
C ALA A 36 28.23 1.41 25.81
N VAL A 37 27.97 1.77 27.07
CA VAL A 37 26.63 1.75 27.67
C VAL A 37 25.72 2.79 27.01
N VAL A 38 26.21 4.02 26.76
CA VAL A 38 25.44 5.05 26.07
C VAL A 38 25.06 4.61 24.67
N LEU A 39 26.01 4.08 23.88
CA LEU A 39 25.75 3.58 22.54
C LEU A 39 24.75 2.41 22.55
N LEU A 40 24.89 1.48 23.49
CA LEU A 40 23.94 0.37 23.64
C LEU A 40 22.53 0.85 24.01
N LEU A 41 22.42 1.83 24.91
CA LEU A 41 21.14 2.46 25.24
C LEU A 41 20.53 3.17 24.02
N LEU A 42 21.33 3.84 23.20
CA LEU A 42 20.85 4.44 21.95
C LEU A 42 20.31 3.38 20.98
N VAL A 43 21.00 2.24 20.82
CA VAL A 43 20.49 1.12 20.00
C VAL A 43 19.17 0.60 20.56
N ALA A 44 19.07 0.42 21.88
CA ALA A 44 17.85 -0.05 22.53
C ALA A 44 16.68 0.94 22.35
N LEU A 45 16.91 2.24 22.59
CA LEU A 45 15.92 3.30 22.41
C LEU A 45 15.46 3.40 20.95
N TYR A 46 16.39 3.24 20.00
CA TYR A 46 16.06 3.19 18.57
C TYR A 46 15.15 2.00 18.22
N GLY A 47 15.41 0.83 18.81
CA GLY A 47 14.54 -0.34 18.67
C GLY A 47 13.14 -0.09 19.25
N VAL A 48 13.08 0.55 20.42
CA VAL A 48 11.83 0.93 21.08
C VAL A 48 11.02 1.92 20.22
N SER A 49 11.65 2.95 19.64
CA SER A 49 10.95 3.95 18.83
C SER A 49 10.33 3.40 17.54
N ALA A 50 10.83 2.26 17.03
CA ALA A 50 10.24 1.57 15.89
C ALA A 50 8.93 0.83 16.23
N SER A 51 8.77 0.40 17.49
CA SER A 51 7.71 -0.53 17.93
C SER A 51 6.70 0.10 18.87
N VAL A 52 7.12 1.05 19.70
CA VAL A 52 6.26 1.71 20.69
C VAL A 52 5.68 2.99 20.07
N PRO A 53 4.34 3.18 20.10
CA PRO A 53 3.73 4.42 19.67
C PRO A 53 4.33 5.64 20.37
N ILE A 54 4.60 6.70 19.60
CA ILE A 54 5.21 7.93 20.12
C ILE A 54 4.28 8.64 21.12
N GLY A 55 2.96 8.46 20.99
CA GLY A 55 2.00 8.91 22.00
C GLY A 55 2.25 8.24 23.36
N LEU A 56 2.53 6.93 23.39
CA LEU A 56 2.85 6.24 24.64
C LEU A 56 4.20 6.69 25.23
N LEU A 57 5.19 6.99 24.39
CA LEU A 57 6.45 7.57 24.85
C LEU A 57 6.26 8.98 25.42
N ALA A 58 5.40 9.79 24.79
CA ALA A 58 5.05 11.12 25.27
C ALA A 58 4.23 11.11 26.58
N LEU A 59 3.70 9.95 27.01
CA LEU A 59 3.12 9.79 28.35
C LEU A 59 4.18 9.64 29.45
N ALA A 60 5.45 9.35 29.13
CA ALA A 60 6.47 9.13 30.14
C ALA A 60 6.62 10.30 31.14
N PRO A 61 6.64 11.59 30.73
CA PRO A 61 6.63 12.72 31.67
C PRO A 61 5.42 12.73 32.60
N THR A 62 4.23 12.35 32.11
CA THR A 62 3.00 12.25 32.92
C THR A 62 3.14 11.19 34.00
N TYR A 63 3.61 9.99 33.64
CA TYR A 63 3.83 8.92 34.61
C TYR A 63 4.98 9.20 35.58
N LEU A 64 6.06 9.85 35.11
CA LEU A 64 7.15 10.29 35.97
C LEU A 64 6.68 11.35 36.98
N PHE A 65 5.81 12.27 36.55
CA PHE A 65 5.19 13.24 37.43
C PHE A 65 4.28 12.57 38.45
N TYR A 66 3.44 11.61 38.05
CA TYR A 66 2.62 10.83 38.99
C TYR A 66 3.49 10.10 40.03
N ALA A 67 4.58 9.46 39.60
CA ALA A 67 5.50 8.78 40.49
C ALA A 67 6.22 9.77 41.43
N ALA A 68 6.65 10.93 40.92
CA ALA A 68 7.28 11.97 41.71
C ALA A 68 6.31 12.60 42.73
N ALA A 69 5.07 12.84 42.35
CA ALA A 69 4.02 13.35 43.23
C ALA A 69 3.68 12.33 44.33
N LEU A 70 3.63 11.03 44.02
CA LEU A 70 3.51 9.97 45.02
C LEU A 70 4.70 9.95 45.97
N ALA A 71 5.93 9.96 45.43
CA ALA A 71 7.15 9.96 46.22
C ALA A 71 7.25 11.19 47.12
N LEU A 72 6.85 12.37 46.62
CA LEU A 72 6.79 13.62 47.38
C LEU A 72 5.73 13.55 48.48
N THR A 73 4.55 13.00 48.20
CA THR A 73 3.49 12.79 49.19
C THR A 73 3.98 11.89 50.32
N VAL A 74 4.62 10.78 50.00
CA VAL A 74 5.23 9.87 50.98
C VAL A 74 6.37 10.58 51.75
N ALA A 75 7.24 11.31 51.07
CA ALA A 75 8.35 12.02 51.71
C ALA A 75 7.85 13.10 52.68
N LEU A 76 6.87 13.92 52.28
CA LEU A 76 6.33 14.99 53.13
C LEU A 76 5.53 14.43 54.31
N LEU A 77 4.67 13.45 54.07
CA LEU A 77 3.75 12.95 55.09
C LEU A 77 4.38 11.89 56.00
N VAL A 78 5.45 11.21 55.58
CA VAL A 78 6.15 10.23 56.43
C VAL A 78 7.42 10.83 57.04
N ALA A 79 8.29 11.43 56.23
CA ALA A 79 9.59 11.88 56.73
C ALA A 79 9.46 13.07 57.68
N ALA A 80 8.56 14.03 57.42
CA ALA A 80 8.42 15.20 58.29
C ALA A 80 7.86 14.84 59.69
N PRO A 81 6.79 14.02 59.84
CA PRO A 81 6.34 13.59 61.16
C PRO A 81 7.33 12.69 61.87
N VAL A 82 7.99 11.76 61.17
CA VAL A 82 9.01 10.89 61.78
C VAL A 82 10.21 11.72 62.26
N TRP A 83 10.67 12.69 61.47
CA TRP A 83 11.75 13.59 61.87
C TRP A 83 11.36 14.48 63.06
N GLY A 84 10.15 15.03 63.07
CA GLY A 84 9.61 15.79 64.19
C GLY A 84 9.47 14.94 65.46
N GLY A 85 8.94 13.71 65.34
CA GLY A 85 8.82 12.76 66.43
C GLY A 85 10.19 12.35 67.00
N LEU A 86 11.18 12.13 66.13
CA LEU A 86 12.56 11.85 66.54
C LEU A 86 13.21 13.03 67.27
N ARG A 87 12.90 14.27 66.87
CA ARG A 87 13.33 15.50 67.57
C ARG A 87 12.72 15.60 68.96
N ILE A 88 11.41 15.33 69.09
CA ILE A 88 10.69 15.36 70.38
C ILE A 88 11.21 14.26 71.32
N LEU A 89 11.43 13.06 70.79
CA LEU A 89 11.92 11.91 71.55
C LEU A 89 13.44 11.90 71.74
N ALA A 90 14.14 12.99 71.45
CA ALA A 90 15.60 13.04 71.52
C ALA A 90 16.17 12.62 72.90
N ARG A 91 15.40 12.85 73.98
CA ARG A 91 15.75 12.48 75.37
C ARG A 91 15.35 11.06 75.78
N ALA A 92 14.57 10.35 74.96
CA ALA A 92 14.13 8.99 75.27
C ALA A 92 15.23 7.95 74.96
N SER A 93 15.10 6.74 75.53
CA SER A 93 16.02 5.63 75.27
C SER A 93 16.00 5.20 73.79
N ARG A 94 17.10 4.62 73.31
CA ARG A 94 17.22 4.20 71.89
C ARG A 94 16.09 3.26 71.45
N THR A 95 15.69 2.33 72.32
CA THR A 95 14.60 1.37 72.06
C THR A 95 13.25 2.07 71.94
N VAL A 96 12.93 2.99 72.86
CA VAL A 96 11.67 3.76 72.82
C VAL A 96 11.64 4.66 71.57
N ARG A 97 12.75 5.32 71.25
CA ARG A 97 12.88 6.12 70.02
C ARG A 97 12.65 5.28 68.77
N PHE A 98 13.26 4.10 68.69
CA PHE A 98 13.09 3.19 67.55
C PHE A 98 11.63 2.76 67.41
N LEU A 99 11.04 2.17 68.46
CA LEU A 99 9.66 1.67 68.42
C LEU A 99 8.65 2.78 68.11
N ALA A 100 8.80 3.96 68.74
CA ALA A 100 7.92 5.09 68.47
C ALA A 100 8.11 5.64 67.05
N SER A 101 9.34 5.76 66.55
CA SER A 101 9.59 6.21 65.17
C SER A 101 9.09 5.22 64.13
N PHE A 102 9.18 3.92 64.41
CA PHE A 102 8.70 2.86 63.54
C PHE A 102 7.16 2.84 63.49
N ALA A 103 6.50 2.86 64.65
CA ALA A 103 5.04 2.92 64.74
C ALA A 103 4.49 4.21 64.09
N LEU A 104 5.11 5.35 64.37
CA LEU A 104 4.75 6.63 63.75
C LEU A 104 4.96 6.60 62.23
N GLY A 105 6.05 5.99 61.75
CA GLY A 105 6.34 5.83 60.33
C GLY A 105 5.30 4.97 59.61
N LEU A 106 4.87 3.86 60.21
CA LEU A 106 3.81 3.01 59.67
C LEU A 106 2.45 3.73 59.61
N ALA A 107 2.07 4.41 60.69
CA ALA A 107 0.82 5.17 60.75
C ALA A 107 0.84 6.31 59.71
N ALA A 108 1.94 7.06 59.63
CA ALA A 108 2.12 8.14 58.66
C ALA A 108 2.10 7.63 57.21
N LEU A 109 2.68 6.46 56.93
CA LEU A 109 2.63 5.84 55.61
C LEU A 109 1.21 5.46 55.20
N ALA A 110 0.43 4.87 56.12
CA ALA A 110 -0.98 4.55 55.87
C ALA A 110 -1.80 5.80 55.55
N VAL A 111 -1.60 6.89 56.32
CA VAL A 111 -2.23 8.20 56.05
C VAL A 111 -1.79 8.76 54.69
N ALA A 112 -0.51 8.68 54.36
CA ALA A 112 0.03 9.16 53.08
C ALA A 112 -0.58 8.41 51.88
N LEU A 113 -0.71 7.09 51.97
CA LEU A 113 -1.33 6.27 50.93
C LEU A 113 -2.84 6.53 50.82
N TRP A 114 -3.53 6.71 51.94
CA TRP A 114 -4.94 7.08 51.95
C TRP A 114 -5.17 8.46 51.31
N MET A 115 -4.39 9.47 51.69
CA MET A 115 -4.45 10.79 51.07
C MET A 115 -4.10 10.75 49.58
N TRP A 116 -3.08 9.98 49.19
CA TRP A 116 -2.74 9.81 47.79
C TRP A 116 -3.90 9.22 46.99
N THR A 117 -4.47 8.10 47.43
CA THR A 117 -5.52 7.40 46.71
C THR A 117 -6.87 8.11 46.75
N GLY A 118 -7.21 8.76 47.87
CA GLY A 118 -8.51 9.42 48.07
C GLY A 118 -8.56 10.88 47.64
N VAL A 119 -7.44 11.60 47.63
CA VAL A 119 -7.40 13.06 47.37
C VAL A 119 -6.55 13.39 46.15
N PHE A 120 -5.26 13.05 46.16
CA PHE A 120 -4.35 13.50 45.10
C PHE A 120 -4.55 12.76 43.77
N TRP A 121 -4.73 11.44 43.81
CA TRP A 121 -4.86 10.61 42.60
C TRP A 121 -6.11 10.94 41.78
N PRO A 122 -7.33 11.07 42.35
CA PRO A 122 -8.50 11.48 41.58
C PRO A 122 -8.36 12.86 40.94
N ALA A 123 -7.67 13.80 41.60
CA ALA A 123 -7.43 15.13 41.06
C ALA A 123 -6.36 15.17 39.96
N LEU A 124 -5.33 14.32 40.06
CA LEU A 124 -4.21 14.29 39.12
C LEU A 124 -4.46 13.38 37.91
N ARG A 125 -5.18 12.27 38.07
CA ARG A 125 -5.38 11.27 37.02
C ARG A 125 -6.19 11.86 35.88
N PHE A 126 -5.60 11.85 34.68
CA PHE A 126 -6.32 12.23 33.46
C PHE A 126 -7.48 11.29 33.13
N GLU A 127 -8.66 11.86 32.90
CA GLU A 127 -9.90 11.15 32.56
C GLU A 127 -10.34 11.52 31.12
N PRO A 128 -10.22 10.60 30.14
CA PRO A 128 -10.47 10.91 28.73
C PRO A 128 -11.89 11.38 28.42
N SER A 129 -12.88 10.92 29.20
CA SER A 129 -14.29 11.26 29.00
C SER A 129 -14.62 12.71 29.35
N THR A 130 -13.91 13.28 30.32
CA THR A 130 -14.16 14.66 30.81
C THR A 130 -13.06 15.63 30.40
N GLY A 131 -11.90 15.13 29.97
CA GLY A 131 -10.70 15.94 29.75
C GLY A 131 -10.08 16.50 31.03
N SER A 132 -10.56 16.08 32.21
CA SER A 132 -10.04 16.52 33.51
C SER A 132 -8.77 15.77 33.92
N GLY A 133 -8.01 16.33 34.86
CA GLY A 133 -6.73 15.79 35.34
C GLY A 133 -5.51 16.25 34.54
N LEU A 134 -4.33 15.74 34.89
CA LEU A 134 -3.05 16.17 34.31
C LEU A 134 -2.57 15.18 33.25
N ARG A 135 -2.44 15.64 32.00
CA ARG A 135 -1.75 14.90 30.94
C ARG A 135 -0.86 15.84 30.15
N PHE A 136 0.45 15.68 30.27
CA PHE A 136 1.38 16.40 29.41
C PHE A 136 1.16 15.96 27.95
N PHE A 137 1.14 16.94 27.04
CA PHE A 137 0.96 16.72 25.60
C PHE A 137 -0.34 15.98 25.23
N GLY A 138 -1.45 16.23 25.94
CA GLY A 138 -2.72 15.49 25.77
C GLY A 138 -3.19 15.32 24.32
N GLU A 139 -3.23 16.41 23.56
CA GLU A 139 -3.62 16.39 22.13
C GLU A 139 -2.67 15.55 21.28
N PHE A 140 -1.35 15.71 21.46
CA PHE A 140 -0.34 14.93 20.74
C PHE A 140 -0.47 13.44 21.04
N VAL A 141 -0.68 13.07 22.31
CA VAL A 141 -0.85 11.67 22.70
C VAL A 141 -2.14 11.11 22.10
N ALA A 142 -3.25 11.86 22.13
CA ALA A 142 -4.51 11.42 21.54
C ALA A 142 -4.37 11.19 20.02
N ALA A 143 -3.74 12.12 19.31
CA ALA A 143 -3.52 12.03 17.86
C ALA A 143 -2.53 10.91 17.47
N ASN A 144 -1.59 10.53 18.36
CA ASN A 144 -0.50 9.60 18.04
C ASN A 144 -0.45 8.35 18.93
N GLN A 145 -1.56 7.98 19.58
CA GLN A 145 -1.60 6.85 20.53
C GLN A 145 -1.25 5.49 19.88
N ALA A 146 -1.51 5.35 18.57
CA ALA A 146 -1.22 4.15 17.79
C ALA A 146 -0.09 4.36 16.75
N VAL A 147 0.54 5.54 16.74
CA VAL A 147 1.50 5.93 15.70
C VAL A 147 2.92 5.74 16.23
N THR A 148 3.69 4.82 15.65
CA THR A 148 5.13 4.66 15.93
C THR A 148 5.96 5.78 15.28
N LEU A 149 7.19 6.03 15.74
CA LEU A 149 8.03 7.11 15.20
C LEU A 149 8.19 7.03 13.66
N ARG A 150 8.40 5.82 13.12
CA ARG A 150 8.55 5.57 11.67
C ARG A 150 7.29 5.83 10.83
N ARG A 151 6.13 6.04 11.46
CA ARG A 151 4.84 6.32 10.79
C ARG A 151 4.46 7.80 10.84
N LEU A 152 5.24 8.64 11.55
CA LEU A 152 4.98 10.07 11.59
C LEU A 152 5.19 10.69 10.19
N PRO A 153 4.40 11.74 9.85
CA PRO A 153 4.60 12.51 8.63
C PRO A 153 6.06 12.92 8.42
N GLY A 154 6.58 12.70 7.22
CA GLY A 154 7.97 12.98 6.84
C GLY A 154 9.01 11.90 7.21
N MET A 155 8.69 10.96 8.12
CA MET A 155 9.54 9.81 8.43
C MET A 155 9.05 8.49 7.83
N GLU A 156 7.87 8.47 7.23
CA GLU A 156 7.07 7.32 6.78
C GLU A 156 7.87 6.18 6.11
N MET A 157 8.42 5.31 6.94
CA MET A 157 9.29 4.21 6.55
C MET A 157 8.67 2.88 6.94
N SER A 158 8.84 1.90 6.06
CA SER A 158 8.64 0.50 6.43
C SER A 158 9.56 0.12 7.58
N GLU A 159 9.24 -0.97 8.28
CA GLU A 159 10.07 -1.46 9.38
C GLU A 159 11.50 -1.78 8.92
N LEU A 160 11.62 -2.40 7.74
CA LEU A 160 12.92 -2.72 7.14
C LEU A 160 13.71 -1.45 6.83
N GLU A 161 13.10 -0.44 6.20
CA GLU A 161 13.75 0.84 5.92
C GLU A 161 14.22 1.55 7.19
N TYR A 162 13.40 1.55 8.24
CA TYR A 162 13.74 2.18 9.51
C TYR A 162 14.97 1.51 10.16
N TYR A 163 14.99 0.18 10.26
CA TYR A 163 16.18 -0.53 10.79
C TYR A 163 17.39 -0.49 9.86
N SER A 164 17.20 -0.14 8.59
CA SER A 164 18.28 0.02 7.61
C SER A 164 18.73 1.47 7.47
N TRP A 165 18.13 2.39 8.23
CA TRP A 165 18.43 3.81 8.15
C TRP A 165 19.80 4.13 8.73
N TRP A 166 20.45 5.16 8.17
CA TRP A 166 21.83 5.49 8.49
C TRP A 166 22.09 5.79 9.98
N PRO A 167 21.16 6.37 10.78
CA PRO A 167 21.45 6.66 12.19
C PRO A 167 21.75 5.40 13.00
N LEU A 168 20.97 4.33 12.80
CA LEU A 168 21.21 3.06 13.48
C LEU A 168 22.55 2.45 13.03
N LYS A 169 22.82 2.46 11.71
CA LYS A 169 24.10 1.99 11.16
C LYS A 169 25.28 2.74 11.77
N LEU A 170 25.19 4.07 11.90
CA LEU A 170 26.23 4.89 12.52
C LEU A 170 26.45 4.49 13.99
N VAL A 171 25.38 4.40 14.78
CA VAL A 171 25.48 4.01 16.21
C VAL A 171 26.08 2.61 16.35
N LEU A 172 25.67 1.66 15.52
CA LEU A 172 26.23 0.31 15.50
C LEU A 172 27.72 0.30 15.12
N MET A 173 28.13 1.09 14.12
CA MET A 173 29.54 1.19 13.73
C MET A 173 30.39 1.85 14.81
N LEU A 174 29.87 2.90 15.47
CA LEU A 174 30.53 3.52 16.62
C LEU A 174 30.65 2.54 17.80
N PHE A 175 29.63 1.71 18.03
CA PHE A 175 29.64 0.68 19.05
C PHE A 175 30.67 -0.41 18.73
N VAL A 176 30.73 -0.88 17.49
CA VAL A 176 31.77 -1.82 17.03
C VAL A 176 33.16 -1.23 17.23
N MET A 177 33.39 0.02 16.83
CA MET A 177 34.67 0.68 16.98
C MET A 177 35.06 0.82 18.46
N ASN A 178 34.11 1.19 19.33
CA ASN A 178 34.31 1.21 20.78
C ASN A 178 34.68 -0.18 21.32
N MET A 179 33.95 -1.23 20.92
CA MET A 179 34.22 -2.60 21.36
C MET A 179 35.59 -3.09 20.90
N VAL A 180 36.00 -2.83 19.66
CA VAL A 180 37.33 -3.18 19.14
C VAL A 180 38.43 -2.48 19.95
N ILE A 181 38.33 -1.15 20.11
CA ILE A 181 39.34 -0.36 20.82
C ILE A 181 39.39 -0.77 22.30
N ALA A 182 38.25 -0.96 22.96
CA ALA A 182 38.18 -1.43 24.34
C ALA A 182 38.80 -2.84 24.48
N THR A 183 38.54 -3.76 23.55
CA THR A 183 39.10 -5.12 23.56
C THR A 183 40.62 -5.07 23.47
N VAL A 184 41.14 -4.41 22.43
CA VAL A 184 42.59 -4.29 22.18
C VAL A 184 43.29 -3.60 23.34
N ARG A 185 42.69 -2.56 23.93
CA ARG A 185 43.34 -1.74 24.95
C ARG A 185 43.17 -2.24 26.39
N ARG A 186 42.08 -2.93 26.72
CA ARG A 186 41.76 -3.31 28.12
C ARG A 186 41.97 -4.78 28.42
N ILE A 187 41.84 -5.65 27.42
CA ILE A 187 41.86 -7.10 27.60
C ILE A 187 43.22 -7.64 27.15
N GLU A 188 43.88 -8.43 27.99
CA GLU A 188 45.12 -9.12 27.62
C GLU A 188 44.79 -10.35 26.75
N PHE A 189 45.51 -10.51 25.64
CA PHE A 189 45.40 -11.65 24.73
C PHE A 189 46.09 -12.88 25.35
N ASN A 190 45.49 -13.42 26.40
CA ASN A 190 45.95 -14.63 27.06
C ASN A 190 44.83 -15.65 27.16
N PHE A 191 45.20 -16.92 27.34
CA PHE A 191 44.23 -18.04 27.39
C PHE A 191 43.13 -17.85 28.44
N ARG A 192 43.44 -17.22 29.59
CA ARG A 192 42.44 -16.97 30.65
C ARG A 192 41.35 -16.01 30.21
N ASN A 193 41.62 -15.14 29.25
CA ASN A 193 40.68 -14.15 28.75
C ASN A 193 40.00 -14.57 27.44
N ILE A 194 40.27 -15.77 26.91
CA ILE A 194 39.65 -16.26 25.67
C ILE A 194 38.14 -16.08 25.70
N GLY A 195 37.44 -16.49 26.77
CA GLY A 195 35.99 -16.32 26.84
C GLY A 195 35.51 -14.89 26.65
N VAL A 196 36.14 -13.90 27.29
CA VAL A 196 35.74 -12.49 27.13
C VAL A 196 36.08 -12.00 25.72
N LEU A 197 37.23 -12.41 25.16
CA LEU A 197 37.60 -12.10 23.78
C LEU A 197 36.57 -12.69 22.81
N THR A 198 36.17 -13.96 22.99
CA THR A 198 35.16 -14.64 22.18
C THR A 198 33.80 -13.93 22.27
N VAL A 199 33.37 -13.48 23.46
CA VAL A 199 32.14 -12.68 23.61
C VAL A 199 32.23 -11.37 22.84
N HIS A 200 33.33 -10.61 23.01
CA HIS A 200 33.51 -9.34 22.32
C HIS A 200 33.56 -9.52 20.79
N THR A 201 34.27 -10.54 20.30
CA THR A 201 34.28 -10.90 18.88
C THR A 201 32.87 -11.24 18.41
N GLY A 202 32.12 -12.06 19.16
CA GLY A 202 30.74 -12.40 18.82
C GLY A 202 29.81 -11.19 18.70
N ILE A 203 29.89 -10.24 19.64
CA ILE A 203 29.14 -8.97 19.60
C ILE A 203 29.49 -8.15 18.35
N ILE A 204 30.78 -8.00 18.05
CA ILE A 204 31.27 -7.28 16.86
C ILE A 204 30.76 -7.96 15.58
N THR A 205 30.85 -9.29 15.51
CA THR A 205 30.37 -10.08 14.37
C THR A 205 28.87 -9.93 14.15
N ILE A 206 28.05 -9.95 15.22
CA ILE A 206 26.60 -9.70 15.12
C ILE A 206 26.32 -8.30 14.58
N ALA A 207 26.96 -7.28 15.12
CA ALA A 207 26.73 -5.90 14.72
C ALA A 207 27.12 -5.65 13.26
N LEU A 208 28.30 -6.12 12.83
CA LEU A 208 28.72 -6.03 11.43
C LEU A 208 27.85 -6.87 10.50
N GLY A 209 27.47 -8.08 10.91
CA GLY A 209 26.53 -8.93 10.18
C GLY A 209 25.17 -8.27 9.99
N SER A 210 24.69 -7.52 10.99
CA SER A 210 23.43 -6.76 10.92
C SER A 210 23.51 -5.58 9.96
N VAL A 211 24.63 -4.85 9.94
CA VAL A 211 24.89 -3.78 8.96
C VAL A 211 24.95 -4.35 7.54
N TYR A 212 25.64 -5.48 7.34
CA TYR A 212 25.73 -6.17 6.06
C TYR A 212 24.36 -6.68 5.59
N TYR A 213 23.60 -7.33 6.48
CA TYR A 213 22.26 -7.84 6.21
C TYR A 213 21.30 -6.73 5.80
N SER A 214 21.18 -5.67 6.60
CA SER A 214 20.29 -4.53 6.29
C SER A 214 20.67 -3.76 5.02
N GLY A 215 21.94 -3.80 4.59
CA GLY A 215 22.39 -3.12 3.38
C GLY A 215 22.11 -3.86 2.08
N LEU A 216 22.00 -5.19 2.12
CA LEU A 216 21.92 -6.04 0.94
C LEU A 216 20.64 -6.86 0.86
N LYS A 217 19.81 -6.81 1.91
CA LYS A 217 18.54 -7.50 1.95
C LYS A 217 17.60 -6.99 0.86
N GLN A 218 17.00 -7.93 0.15
CA GLN A 218 15.99 -7.74 -0.88
C GLN A 218 14.86 -8.72 -0.58
N GLU A 219 13.65 -8.19 -0.57
CA GLU A 219 12.42 -8.95 -0.40
C GLU A 219 11.39 -8.49 -1.43
N GLY A 220 10.54 -9.41 -1.87
CA GLY A 220 9.57 -9.16 -2.90
C GLY A 220 8.72 -10.37 -3.21
N ASP A 221 7.97 -10.29 -4.29
CA ASP A 221 7.17 -11.39 -4.82
C ASP A 221 7.46 -11.52 -6.32
N THR A 222 7.33 -12.71 -6.87
CA THR A 222 7.34 -12.95 -8.32
C THR A 222 6.12 -13.78 -8.69
N LEU A 223 5.47 -13.42 -9.79
CA LEU A 223 4.26 -14.09 -10.28
C LEU A 223 4.64 -14.93 -11.50
N LEU A 224 4.36 -16.23 -11.42
CA LEU A 224 4.61 -17.18 -12.50
C LEU A 224 3.27 -17.62 -13.09
N LEU A 225 3.12 -17.41 -14.39
CA LEU A 225 1.96 -17.88 -15.14
C LEU A 225 2.15 -19.35 -15.52
N ALA A 226 1.06 -20.11 -15.57
CA ALA A 226 1.06 -21.44 -16.16
C ALA A 226 1.19 -21.33 -17.71
N GLY A 227 1.73 -22.36 -18.35
CA GLY A 227 1.79 -22.41 -19.81
C GLY A 227 0.43 -22.70 -20.45
N GLU A 228 0.37 -22.66 -21.78
CA GLU A 228 -0.82 -23.05 -22.54
C GLU A 228 -1.20 -24.51 -22.25
N LEU A 229 -2.50 -24.83 -22.33
CA LEU A 229 -2.99 -26.19 -22.13
C LEU A 229 -2.52 -27.09 -23.27
N GLY A 230 -1.79 -28.16 -22.93
CA GLY A 230 -1.40 -29.17 -23.89
C GLY A 230 -2.55 -30.13 -24.26
N PRO A 231 -2.33 -31.08 -25.18
CA PRO A 231 -3.32 -32.11 -25.56
C PRO A 231 -3.80 -32.97 -24.38
N SER A 232 -3.00 -33.07 -23.32
CA SER A 232 -3.33 -33.76 -22.08
C SER A 232 -4.27 -32.96 -21.16
N GLY A 233 -4.73 -31.78 -21.57
CA GLY A 233 -5.54 -30.87 -20.77
C GLY A 233 -4.84 -30.30 -19.54
N ARG A 234 -3.51 -30.48 -19.43
CA ARG A 234 -2.68 -29.91 -18.37
C ARG A 234 -1.90 -28.71 -18.90
N PRO A 235 -1.69 -27.66 -18.09
CA PRO A 235 -0.83 -26.55 -18.49
C PRO A 235 0.61 -27.01 -18.78
N GLY A 236 1.20 -26.47 -19.84
CA GLY A 236 2.62 -26.59 -20.11
C GLY A 236 3.48 -25.71 -19.19
N VAL A 237 4.77 -25.65 -19.48
CA VAL A 237 5.70 -24.76 -18.76
C VAL A 237 5.41 -23.30 -19.10
N GLY A 238 5.25 -22.48 -18.06
CA GLY A 238 5.00 -21.05 -18.18
C GLY A 238 6.13 -20.25 -18.82
N PRO A 239 5.89 -18.98 -19.19
CA PRO A 239 6.94 -18.10 -19.71
C PRO A 239 8.04 -17.84 -18.66
N PRO A 240 9.30 -17.66 -19.08
CA PRO A 240 10.40 -17.34 -18.17
C PRO A 240 10.22 -15.98 -17.52
N GLN A 241 10.39 -15.94 -16.20
CA GLN A 241 10.40 -14.72 -15.40
C GLN A 241 11.79 -14.46 -14.85
N ASP A 242 12.42 -13.39 -15.32
CA ASP A 242 13.74 -12.93 -14.90
C ASP A 242 13.65 -11.83 -13.83
N ARG A 243 12.45 -11.50 -13.35
CA ARG A 243 12.21 -10.38 -12.44
C ARG A 243 11.34 -10.75 -11.24
N PHE A 244 11.48 -9.95 -10.18
CA PHE A 244 10.59 -9.93 -9.03
C PHE A 244 10.24 -8.50 -8.63
N PHE A 245 9.11 -8.33 -7.95
CA PHE A 245 8.54 -7.06 -7.50
C PHE A 245 8.92 -6.81 -6.04
N ASP A 246 9.66 -5.74 -5.76
CA ASP A 246 10.11 -5.33 -4.42
C ASP A 246 8.93 -5.10 -3.47
N ASN A 247 9.02 -5.63 -2.25
CA ASN A 247 7.93 -5.51 -1.27
C ASN A 247 7.85 -4.12 -0.62
N THR A 248 8.92 -3.33 -0.69
CA THR A 248 9.02 -2.02 -0.04
C THR A 248 9.11 -0.89 -1.05
N ARG A 249 9.97 -1.01 -2.07
CA ARG A 249 10.24 0.07 -3.02
C ARG A 249 9.18 0.14 -4.11
N VAL A 250 8.77 1.35 -4.40
CA VAL A 250 7.79 1.65 -5.44
C VAL A 250 8.43 2.39 -6.61
N ALA A 251 7.79 2.29 -7.76
CA ALA A 251 8.21 2.91 -8.99
C ALA A 251 7.01 3.45 -9.77
N LEU A 252 7.28 4.48 -10.58
CA LEU A 252 6.38 4.91 -11.63
C LEU A 252 6.83 4.27 -12.95
N PHE A 253 5.95 3.52 -13.56
CA PHE A 253 6.15 2.96 -14.89
C PHE A 253 5.60 3.93 -15.92
N VAL A 254 6.42 4.26 -16.91
CA VAL A 254 6.15 5.28 -17.92
C VAL A 254 6.36 4.67 -19.30
N ASP A 255 5.39 4.81 -20.19
CA ASP A 255 5.49 4.35 -21.57
C ASP A 255 4.97 5.42 -22.54
N GLN A 256 5.68 5.64 -23.65
CA GLN A 256 5.27 6.51 -24.76
C GLN A 256 5.25 5.74 -26.10
N GLY A 257 5.00 4.43 -26.05
CA GLY A 257 5.01 3.54 -27.21
C GLY A 257 6.41 3.09 -27.66
N ARG A 258 7.48 3.52 -26.96
CA ARG A 258 8.87 3.08 -27.18
C ARG A 258 9.31 1.98 -26.22
N GLY A 259 8.42 1.54 -25.33
CA GLY A 259 8.67 0.57 -24.29
C GLY A 259 8.59 1.18 -22.90
N VAL A 260 8.35 0.32 -21.91
CA VAL A 260 8.12 0.72 -20.53
C VAL A 260 9.44 1.04 -19.82
N GLU A 261 9.54 2.26 -19.29
CA GLU A 261 10.59 2.68 -18.39
C GLU A 261 10.10 2.63 -16.93
N GLN A 262 10.93 2.09 -16.02
CA GLN A 262 10.68 2.12 -14.59
C GLN A 262 11.47 3.23 -13.90
N ARG A 263 10.79 4.14 -13.22
CA ARG A 263 11.39 5.25 -12.46
C ARG A 263 11.20 5.02 -10.96
N VAL A 264 12.29 4.71 -10.26
CA VAL A 264 12.26 4.47 -8.82
C VAL A 264 11.84 5.73 -8.08
N LEU A 265 10.84 5.61 -7.21
CA LEU A 265 10.34 6.74 -6.43
C LEU A 265 10.93 6.69 -5.02
N SER A 266 11.57 7.79 -4.61
CA SER A 266 12.14 7.96 -3.27
C SER A 266 11.39 9.05 -2.52
N GLY A 267 11.00 8.79 -1.27
CA GLY A 267 10.28 9.76 -0.45
C GLY A 267 8.77 9.78 -0.66
N VAL A 268 8.20 8.75 -1.30
CA VAL A 268 6.75 8.55 -1.33
C VAL A 268 6.27 8.23 0.09
N PRO A 269 5.22 8.92 0.60
CA PRO A 269 4.64 8.60 1.90
C PRO A 269 4.04 7.18 1.95
N ARG A 270 3.69 6.69 3.15
CA ARG A 270 3.18 5.30 3.34
C ARG A 270 1.94 5.21 4.21
N TYR A 271 1.81 6.07 5.20
CA TYR A 271 0.88 5.93 6.31
C TYR A 271 -0.09 7.11 6.44
N ASN A 272 0.24 8.25 5.84
CA ASN A 272 -0.57 9.47 5.93
C ASN A 272 -0.99 9.93 4.54
N ASP A 273 -2.12 10.62 4.50
CA ASP A 273 -2.64 11.22 3.28
C ASP A 273 -2.08 12.63 3.06
N TYR A 274 -1.84 12.94 1.80
CA TYR A 274 -1.26 14.20 1.32
C TYR A 274 -2.01 14.70 0.09
N ASN A 275 -2.43 15.96 0.15
CA ASN A 275 -3.03 16.70 -0.95
C ASN A 275 -3.99 15.87 -1.82
N LEU A 276 -4.98 15.22 -1.18
CA LEU A 276 -6.00 14.43 -1.89
C LEU A 276 -6.86 15.31 -2.81
N GLY A 277 -6.85 16.62 -2.56
CA GLY A 277 -7.43 17.67 -3.39
C GLY A 277 -6.68 17.95 -4.70
N ALA A 278 -5.51 17.35 -4.94
CA ALA A 278 -4.67 17.66 -6.11
C ALA A 278 -5.37 17.34 -7.44
N VAL A 279 -5.97 18.34 -8.04
CA VAL A 279 -6.50 18.33 -9.41
C VAL A 279 -6.28 19.73 -10.02
N ALA A 280 -6.15 19.80 -11.34
CA ALA A 280 -6.07 21.07 -12.05
C ALA A 280 -7.43 21.39 -12.66
N GLY A 281 -8.09 22.44 -12.18
CA GLY A 281 -9.41 22.88 -12.67
C GLY A 281 -10.51 22.78 -11.61
N GLU A 282 -11.72 23.15 -12.01
CA GLU A 282 -12.93 23.12 -11.20
C GLU A 282 -13.52 21.71 -11.19
N SER A 283 -13.76 21.13 -10.01
CA SER A 283 -14.35 19.79 -9.83
C SER A 283 -15.87 19.84 -9.84
N ALA A 284 -16.51 18.81 -10.39
CA ALA A 284 -17.96 18.73 -10.50
C ALA A 284 -18.58 18.52 -9.12
N TRP A 285 -17.92 17.75 -8.25
CA TRP A 285 -18.30 17.61 -6.84
C TRP A 285 -18.20 18.93 -6.07
N GLU A 286 -17.19 19.76 -6.37
CA GLU A 286 -17.06 21.10 -5.77
C GLU A 286 -18.17 22.04 -6.21
N THR A 287 -18.45 22.06 -7.51
CA THR A 287 -19.54 22.84 -8.11
C THR A 287 -20.89 22.43 -7.52
N ALA A 288 -21.10 21.13 -7.34
CA ALA A 288 -22.34 20.60 -6.80
C ALA A 288 -22.47 20.70 -5.27
N GLY A 289 -21.45 21.19 -4.56
CA GLY A 289 -21.46 21.29 -3.09
C GLY A 289 -21.51 19.92 -2.39
N LEU A 290 -21.12 18.84 -3.06
CA LEU A 290 -21.12 17.50 -2.49
C LEU A 290 -20.04 17.37 -1.40
N LYS A 291 -20.30 16.52 -0.41
CA LYS A 291 -19.30 16.20 0.62
C LYS A 291 -18.10 15.52 -0.03
N ARG A 292 -16.95 16.21 -0.05
CA ARG A 292 -15.69 15.74 -0.65
C ARG A 292 -14.96 14.79 0.31
N PRO A 293 -14.80 13.49 -0.02
CA PRO A 293 -14.03 12.56 0.81
C PRO A 293 -12.57 13.00 1.00
N TRP A 294 -12.03 13.74 0.03
CA TRP A 294 -10.63 14.20 0.01
C TRP A 294 -10.37 15.54 0.72
N ALA A 295 -11.38 16.23 1.28
CA ALA A 295 -11.19 17.57 1.84
C ALA A 295 -10.36 17.63 3.14
N GLY A 296 -10.14 16.50 3.83
CA GLY A 296 -9.47 16.46 5.13
C GLY A 296 -7.93 16.50 5.09
N ALA A 297 -7.31 16.15 3.96
CA ALA A 297 -5.86 16.00 3.87
C ALA A 297 -5.21 17.24 3.22
N GLN A 298 -4.80 18.20 4.05
CA GLN A 298 -4.20 19.47 3.60
C GLN A 298 -2.66 19.47 3.54
N ARG A 299 -2.00 18.31 3.74
CA ARG A 299 -0.53 18.27 3.71
C ARG A 299 -0.04 18.35 2.27
N ASP A 300 0.82 19.31 2.00
CA ASP A 300 1.49 19.44 0.70
C ASP A 300 2.45 18.26 0.46
N LEU A 301 2.50 17.79 -0.78
CA LEU A 301 3.47 16.81 -1.25
C LEU A 301 4.05 17.27 -2.56
N ARG A 302 5.38 17.24 -2.66
CA ARG A 302 6.14 17.51 -3.88
C ARG A 302 7.36 16.62 -3.91
N VAL A 303 7.26 15.50 -4.62
CA VAL A 303 8.38 14.55 -4.77
C VAL A 303 8.73 14.46 -6.25
N PRO A 304 9.94 14.89 -6.66
CA PRO A 304 10.34 14.83 -8.05
C PRO A 304 10.47 13.38 -8.50
N VAL A 305 9.89 13.05 -9.66
CA VAL A 305 10.14 11.76 -10.31
C VAL A 305 11.46 11.86 -11.09
N PRO A 306 12.41 10.93 -10.91
CA PRO A 306 13.67 10.95 -11.65
C PRO A 306 13.43 10.96 -13.18
N ARG A 307 14.29 11.66 -13.92
CA ARG A 307 14.24 11.68 -15.39
C ARG A 307 14.55 10.32 -16.00
N SER A 308 14.17 10.18 -17.27
CA SER A 308 14.49 9.00 -18.07
C SER A 308 15.99 8.72 -18.09
N ARG A 309 16.40 7.47 -17.86
CA ARG A 309 17.79 7.01 -18.00
C ARG A 309 18.05 6.39 -19.37
N TYR A 310 16.99 5.90 -20.02
CA TYR A 310 17.07 5.13 -21.25
C TYR A 310 16.65 5.92 -22.49
N GLY A 311 16.17 7.16 -22.33
CA GLY A 311 15.67 7.97 -23.45
C GLY A 311 14.35 7.46 -24.05
N LEU A 312 13.67 6.52 -23.38
CA LEU A 312 12.36 5.99 -23.82
C LEU A 312 11.23 7.01 -23.65
N CYS A 313 11.47 8.06 -22.88
CA CYS A 313 10.53 9.15 -22.66
C CYS A 313 11.18 10.48 -23.04
N ASP A 314 10.42 11.36 -23.68
CA ASP A 314 10.91 12.63 -24.20
C ASP A 314 11.38 13.54 -23.07
N PRO A 315 12.50 14.27 -23.26
CA PRO A 315 13.13 15.03 -22.20
C PRO A 315 12.34 16.26 -21.74
N ASP A 316 11.38 16.72 -22.55
CA ASP A 316 10.47 17.82 -22.19
C ASP A 316 9.39 17.38 -21.19
N ILE A 317 9.07 16.08 -21.14
CA ILE A 317 8.09 15.56 -20.19
C ILE A 317 8.70 15.45 -18.80
N SER A 318 8.11 16.18 -17.86
CA SER A 318 8.45 16.10 -16.43
C SER A 318 7.27 15.59 -15.62
N LEU A 319 7.60 14.80 -14.59
CA LEU A 319 6.66 14.14 -13.70
C LEU A 319 7.00 14.52 -12.26
N GLU A 320 6.00 14.89 -11.47
CA GLU A 320 6.14 15.23 -10.06
C GLU A 320 5.00 14.58 -9.28
N ILE A 321 5.29 13.98 -8.13
CA ILE A 321 4.23 13.48 -7.24
C ILE A 321 3.72 14.65 -6.43
N VAL A 322 2.42 14.92 -6.55
CA VAL A 322 1.73 16.06 -5.92
C VAL A 322 0.66 15.65 -4.91
N GLY A 323 0.30 14.36 -4.85
CA GLY A 323 -0.68 13.84 -3.91
C GLY A 323 -0.46 12.35 -3.61
N TYR A 324 -0.92 11.91 -2.45
CA TYR A 324 -0.82 10.51 -2.03
C TYR A 324 -1.96 10.16 -1.06
N ALA A 325 -2.65 9.07 -1.35
CA ALA A 325 -3.62 8.46 -0.44
C ALA A 325 -3.05 7.12 0.06
N SER A 326 -2.93 6.97 1.37
CA SER A 326 -2.38 5.77 2.00
C SER A 326 -3.30 4.56 1.87
N TYR A 327 -4.62 4.80 1.94
CA TYR A 327 -5.66 3.80 1.81
C TYR A 327 -6.93 4.45 1.26
N ALA A 328 -7.24 4.24 -0.02
CA ALA A 328 -8.38 4.85 -0.68
C ALA A 328 -9.02 3.93 -1.73
N GLU A 329 -10.31 4.16 -1.96
CA GLU A 329 -11.04 3.60 -3.10
C GLU A 329 -11.11 4.67 -4.21
N PRO A 330 -10.97 4.29 -5.49
CA PRO A 330 -11.15 5.22 -6.59
C PRO A 330 -12.63 5.61 -6.68
N VAL A 331 -12.89 6.92 -6.74
CA VAL A 331 -14.22 7.47 -7.03
C VAL A 331 -14.15 8.34 -8.27
N GLU A 332 -15.19 8.29 -9.08
CA GLU A 332 -15.28 9.08 -10.31
C GLU A 332 -15.66 10.53 -10.00
N ASP A 333 -14.98 11.46 -10.66
CA ASP A 333 -15.24 12.91 -10.64
C ASP A 333 -15.05 13.45 -12.06
N TYR A 334 -15.58 14.64 -12.32
CA TYR A 334 -15.34 15.37 -13.56
C TYR A 334 -14.63 16.67 -13.26
N VAL A 335 -13.66 17.02 -14.09
CA VAL A 335 -12.95 18.30 -13.97
C VAL A 335 -13.13 19.09 -15.25
N LYS A 336 -13.47 20.37 -15.09
CA LYS A 336 -13.61 21.32 -16.17
C LYS A 336 -12.24 21.64 -16.75
N VAL A 337 -12.12 21.58 -18.08
CA VAL A 337 -10.86 21.83 -18.79
C VAL A 337 -10.97 22.98 -19.77
N GLU A 338 -9.85 23.65 -20.02
CA GLU A 338 -9.77 24.78 -20.95
C GLU A 338 -10.02 24.36 -22.41
N ALA A 339 -10.39 25.35 -23.23
CA ALA A 339 -10.54 25.17 -24.67
C ALA A 339 -9.22 24.67 -25.30
N GLY A 340 -9.31 23.63 -26.14
CA GLY A 340 -8.16 22.98 -26.78
C GLY A 340 -7.77 21.64 -26.16
N THR A 341 -8.16 21.36 -24.91
CA THR A 341 -7.95 20.04 -24.30
C THR A 341 -9.06 19.07 -24.72
N SER A 342 -8.72 17.84 -25.12
CA SER A 342 -9.73 16.81 -25.40
C SER A 342 -10.61 16.57 -24.16
N GLY A 343 -11.92 16.68 -24.33
CA GLY A 343 -12.90 16.60 -23.26
C GLY A 343 -14.30 16.54 -23.85
N ALA A 344 -15.24 16.01 -23.07
CA ALA A 344 -16.64 15.88 -23.45
C ALA A 344 -17.49 16.93 -22.74
N PRO A 345 -18.59 17.41 -23.32
CA PRO A 345 -19.55 18.23 -22.58
C PRO A 345 -20.05 17.49 -21.33
N LEU A 346 -20.38 18.25 -20.29
CA LEU A 346 -20.95 17.75 -19.05
C LEU A 346 -22.11 18.65 -18.63
N ARG A 347 -23.17 18.03 -18.11
CA ARG A 347 -24.28 18.72 -17.45
C ARG A 347 -24.40 18.24 -16.03
N VAL A 348 -24.55 19.19 -15.11
CA VAL A 348 -24.89 18.90 -13.73
C VAL A 348 -26.41 19.00 -13.59
N VAL A 349 -27.05 17.95 -13.08
CA VAL A 349 -28.50 17.96 -12.78
C VAL A 349 -28.69 17.72 -11.30
N TYR A 350 -29.36 18.66 -10.62
CA TYR A 350 -29.55 18.64 -9.19
C TYR A 350 -30.89 18.01 -8.82
N LEU A 351 -30.90 17.07 -7.87
CA LEU A 351 -32.12 16.53 -7.28
C LEU A 351 -32.44 17.27 -6.00
N HIS A 352 -33.65 17.81 -5.92
CA HIS A 352 -34.20 18.43 -4.74
C HIS A 352 -35.36 17.60 -4.20
N SER A 353 -35.32 17.34 -2.89
CA SER A 353 -36.34 16.58 -2.18
C SER A 353 -37.10 17.49 -1.21
N ALA A 354 -38.42 17.46 -1.26
CA ALA A 354 -39.28 18.05 -0.24
C ALA A 354 -39.54 17.09 0.93
N VAL A 355 -38.99 15.87 0.89
CA VAL A 355 -39.09 14.88 1.98
C VAL A 355 -38.12 15.26 3.10
N PRO A 356 -38.57 15.38 4.36
CA PRO A 356 -37.69 15.61 5.49
C PRO A 356 -36.62 14.53 5.63
N ASP A 357 -35.37 14.92 5.91
CA ASP A 357 -34.29 13.99 6.19
C ASP A 357 -34.59 13.18 7.47
N ALA A 358 -34.42 11.86 7.42
CA ALA A 358 -34.82 10.97 8.51
C ALA A 358 -34.06 11.20 9.83
N ASN A 359 -32.84 11.74 9.76
CA ASN A 359 -32.01 11.98 10.93
C ASN A 359 -32.27 13.35 11.57
N THR A 360 -32.57 14.36 10.74
CA THR A 360 -32.72 15.76 11.19
C THR A 360 -34.17 16.22 11.27
N GLY A 361 -35.10 15.55 10.58
CA GLY A 361 -36.50 15.95 10.46
C GLY A 361 -36.72 17.23 9.65
N GLN A 362 -35.68 17.77 9.00
CA GLN A 362 -35.75 19.01 8.23
C GLN A 362 -35.76 18.71 6.73
N VAL A 363 -36.51 19.50 5.97
CA VAL A 363 -36.45 19.48 4.50
C VAL A 363 -35.12 20.11 4.07
N PRO A 364 -34.28 19.39 3.32
CA PRO A 364 -33.02 19.92 2.82
C PRO A 364 -33.25 21.18 1.98
N GLN A 365 -32.60 22.29 2.34
CA GLN A 365 -32.67 23.54 1.57
C GLN A 365 -31.83 23.48 0.27
N GLY A 366 -30.84 22.58 0.24
CA GLY A 366 -29.95 22.35 -0.90
C GLY A 366 -30.31 21.09 -1.69
N PRO A 367 -29.58 20.82 -2.79
CA PRO A 367 -29.73 19.56 -3.51
C PRO A 367 -29.34 18.38 -2.61
N VAL A 368 -30.12 17.30 -2.65
CA VAL A 368 -29.81 16.05 -1.93
C VAL A 368 -28.90 15.14 -2.75
N PHE A 369 -28.85 15.34 -4.07
CA PHE A 369 -28.00 14.60 -4.98
C PHE A 369 -27.69 15.43 -6.24
N ALA A 370 -26.60 15.11 -6.94
CA ALA A 370 -26.25 15.70 -8.22
C ALA A 370 -25.83 14.61 -9.21
N PHE A 371 -26.40 14.66 -10.41
CA PHE A 371 -26.04 13.81 -11.54
C PHE A 371 -25.02 14.54 -12.42
N PHE A 372 -23.97 13.83 -12.82
CA PHE A 372 -22.94 14.34 -13.73
C PHE A 372 -23.06 13.60 -15.05
N LEU A 373 -23.71 14.20 -16.03
CA LEU A 373 -24.12 13.51 -17.26
C LEU A 373 -23.32 14.04 -18.45
N SER A 374 -22.61 13.14 -19.15
CA SER A 374 -21.83 13.49 -20.34
C SER A 374 -22.51 12.98 -21.62
N PRO A 375 -23.17 13.85 -22.41
CA PRO A 375 -24.00 13.42 -23.54
C PRO A 375 -23.19 12.85 -24.70
N ALA A 376 -21.88 13.11 -24.76
CA ALA A 376 -20.99 12.56 -25.79
C ALA A 376 -20.56 11.11 -25.53
N ALA A 377 -20.73 10.62 -24.29
CA ALA A 377 -20.42 9.24 -23.91
C ALA A 377 -21.73 8.53 -23.53
N PRO A 378 -22.27 7.63 -24.38
CA PRO A 378 -23.53 6.92 -24.13
C PRO A 378 -23.64 6.23 -22.76
N ALA A 379 -22.53 5.77 -22.18
CA ALA A 379 -22.50 5.18 -20.85
C ALA A 379 -22.62 6.21 -19.71
N ASP A 380 -22.09 7.43 -19.91
CA ASP A 380 -22.05 8.50 -18.90
C ASP A 380 -23.20 9.51 -19.07
N ARG A 381 -23.99 9.42 -20.13
CA ARG A 381 -25.14 10.31 -20.35
C ARG A 381 -26.38 9.91 -19.55
N VAL A 382 -26.31 8.78 -18.84
CA VAL A 382 -27.40 8.21 -18.04
C VAL A 382 -26.93 7.94 -16.62
N SER A 383 -27.79 8.20 -15.65
CA SER A 383 -27.64 7.72 -14.29
C SER A 383 -28.97 7.14 -13.83
N GLU A 384 -28.97 5.90 -13.37
CA GLU A 384 -30.20 5.20 -13.00
C GLU A 384 -30.03 4.25 -11.81
N ASN A 385 -31.16 3.94 -11.18
CA ASN A 385 -31.34 2.84 -10.25
C ASN A 385 -32.72 2.18 -10.51
N ASP A 386 -33.14 1.26 -9.64
CA ASP A 386 -34.39 0.51 -9.81
C ASP A 386 -35.66 1.38 -9.76
N ALA A 387 -35.60 2.57 -9.16
CA ALA A 387 -36.76 3.45 -8.97
C ALA A 387 -36.75 4.68 -9.87
N PHE A 388 -35.56 5.17 -10.23
CA PHE A 388 -35.36 6.48 -10.83
C PHE A 388 -34.21 6.48 -11.83
N GLY A 389 -34.40 7.10 -12.99
CA GLY A 389 -33.33 7.34 -13.95
C GLY A 389 -33.39 8.72 -14.60
N VAL A 390 -32.22 9.22 -14.98
CA VAL A 390 -32.04 10.49 -15.69
C VAL A 390 -31.13 10.25 -16.88
N GLU A 391 -31.58 10.66 -18.07
CA GLU A 391 -30.78 10.72 -19.29
C GLU A 391 -30.61 12.17 -19.74
N TYR A 392 -29.43 12.53 -20.23
CA TYR A 392 -29.16 13.84 -20.81
C TYR A 392 -28.58 13.74 -22.23
N THR A 393 -29.12 14.52 -23.16
CA THR A 393 -28.73 14.52 -24.57
C THR A 393 -28.57 15.94 -25.14
N LEU A 394 -27.89 16.05 -26.29
CA LEU A 394 -27.69 17.32 -27.02
C LEU A 394 -28.35 17.29 -28.40
N GLY A 395 -29.65 16.99 -28.44
CA GLY A 395 -30.41 16.85 -29.67
C GLY A 395 -29.93 15.70 -30.56
N PRO A 396 -30.12 15.81 -31.89
CA PRO A 396 -29.79 14.73 -32.82
C PRO A 396 -28.31 14.31 -32.81
N SER A 397 -27.39 15.25 -32.56
CA SER A 397 -25.95 14.96 -32.48
C SER A 397 -25.55 14.32 -31.14
N GLY A 398 -26.36 14.47 -30.09
CA GLY A 398 -26.12 13.93 -28.76
C GLY A 398 -27.03 12.77 -28.37
N GLY A 399 -27.61 12.06 -29.34
CA GLY A 399 -28.40 10.84 -29.10
C GLY A 399 -29.91 11.02 -28.95
N MET A 400 -30.46 12.20 -29.22
CA MET A 400 -31.91 12.45 -29.19
C MET A 400 -32.41 13.00 -30.52
N SER A 401 -32.67 12.09 -31.46
CA SER A 401 -33.35 12.46 -32.70
C SER A 401 -34.77 12.96 -32.42
N GLN A 402 -35.33 13.76 -33.33
CA GLN A 402 -36.73 14.20 -33.19
C GLN A 402 -37.70 13.01 -33.16
N ALA A 403 -37.37 11.93 -33.89
CA ALA A 403 -38.15 10.71 -33.89
C ALA A 403 -38.12 10.01 -32.53
N ARG A 404 -36.96 9.94 -31.87
CA ARG A 404 -36.81 9.39 -30.51
C ARG A 404 -37.53 10.25 -29.48
N TRP A 405 -37.39 11.57 -29.53
CA TRP A 405 -38.11 12.48 -28.64
C TRP A 405 -39.62 12.26 -28.73
N ARG A 406 -40.14 12.19 -29.96
CA ARG A 406 -41.56 11.92 -30.23
C ARG A 406 -42.02 10.58 -29.67
N ASP A 407 -41.19 9.53 -29.77
CA ASP A 407 -41.51 8.21 -29.20
C ASP A 407 -41.51 8.24 -27.66
N LEU A 408 -40.51 8.88 -27.06
CA LEU A 408 -40.42 9.02 -25.61
C LEU A 408 -41.53 9.91 -25.03
N SER A 409 -42.13 10.79 -25.82
CA SER A 409 -43.28 11.61 -25.42
C SER A 409 -44.64 10.94 -25.66
N GLU A 410 -44.67 9.81 -26.38
CA GLU A 410 -45.91 9.14 -26.80
C GLU A 410 -46.63 8.51 -25.59
N PRO A 411 -47.91 8.83 -25.33
CA PRO A 411 -48.69 8.15 -24.30
C PRO A 411 -48.73 6.64 -24.57
N LEU A 412 -48.50 5.84 -23.53
CA LEU A 412 -48.64 4.38 -23.62
C LEU A 412 -50.05 3.98 -23.16
N PRO A 413 -50.52 2.77 -23.54
CA PRO A 413 -51.75 2.23 -22.98
C PRO A 413 -51.74 2.21 -21.45
N ASP A 414 -52.90 2.42 -20.82
CA ASP A 414 -53.03 2.48 -19.36
C ASP A 414 -52.49 1.20 -18.71
N GLY A 415 -51.52 1.36 -17.80
CA GLY A 415 -50.90 0.24 -17.07
C GLY A 415 -49.73 -0.43 -17.80
N ALA A 416 -49.37 0.00 -19.00
CA ALA A 416 -48.21 -0.54 -19.72
C ALA A 416 -46.88 -0.16 -19.05
N GLU A 417 -46.14 -1.14 -18.54
CA GLU A 417 -44.79 -0.96 -18.00
C GLU A 417 -43.74 -0.78 -19.11
N HIS A 418 -44.00 -1.36 -20.28
CA HIS A 418 -43.15 -1.26 -21.47
C HIS A 418 -44.04 -1.01 -22.67
N GLY A 419 -43.58 -0.14 -23.58
CA GLY A 419 -44.31 0.23 -24.79
C GLY A 419 -43.48 0.02 -26.04
N LEU A 420 -44.12 -0.44 -27.12
CA LEU A 420 -43.56 -0.40 -28.47
C LEU A 420 -44.24 0.70 -29.26
N VAL A 421 -43.47 1.71 -29.63
CA VAL A 421 -43.90 2.72 -30.60
C VAL A 421 -43.48 2.24 -31.99
N VAL A 422 -44.47 1.92 -32.82
CA VAL A 422 -44.27 1.38 -34.16
C VAL A 422 -44.72 2.39 -35.21
N GLU A 423 -43.91 2.57 -36.24
CA GLU A 423 -44.19 3.45 -37.37
C GLU A 423 -43.86 2.77 -38.69
N ILE A 424 -44.77 2.87 -39.66
CA ILE A 424 -44.59 2.38 -41.03
C ILE A 424 -44.57 3.59 -41.96
N PRO A 425 -43.37 4.07 -42.36
CA PRO A 425 -43.25 5.30 -43.15
C PRO A 425 -44.05 5.27 -44.46
N ALA A 426 -44.11 4.11 -45.13
CA ALA A 426 -44.79 3.95 -46.42
C ALA A 426 -46.31 4.18 -46.36
N SER A 427 -46.94 3.91 -45.21
CA SER A 427 -48.38 4.10 -45.00
C SER A 427 -48.71 5.29 -44.09
N SER A 428 -47.70 6.05 -43.65
CA SER A 428 -47.83 7.09 -42.61
C SER A 428 -48.50 6.57 -41.33
N PHE A 429 -48.41 5.26 -41.06
CA PHE A 429 -48.99 4.65 -39.87
C PHE A 429 -48.07 4.86 -38.67
N ARG A 430 -48.66 5.18 -37.51
CA ARG A 430 -47.98 5.23 -36.21
C ARG A 430 -48.93 4.74 -35.12
N GLY A 431 -48.42 3.93 -34.20
CA GLY A 431 -49.17 3.49 -33.03
C GLY A 431 -48.24 3.15 -31.86
N ALA A 432 -48.76 3.28 -30.64
CA ALA A 432 -48.12 2.83 -29.41
C ALA A 432 -48.88 1.64 -28.84
N TYR A 433 -48.16 0.59 -28.49
CA TYR A 433 -48.71 -0.66 -28.01
C TYR A 433 -48.04 -1.07 -26.71
N GLU A 434 -48.76 -1.78 -25.85
CA GLU A 434 -48.15 -2.45 -24.69
C GLU A 434 -47.19 -3.53 -25.20
N ALA A 435 -46.00 -3.58 -24.60
CA ALA A 435 -45.02 -4.60 -24.91
C ALA A 435 -45.11 -5.71 -23.85
N LYS A 436 -45.70 -6.85 -24.22
CA LYS A 436 -45.81 -8.01 -23.34
C LYS A 436 -45.24 -9.27 -23.98
N VAL A 437 -44.37 -9.96 -23.26
CA VAL A 437 -43.73 -11.18 -23.76
C VAL A 437 -44.78 -12.22 -24.19
N GLY A 438 -44.64 -12.74 -25.40
CA GLY A 438 -45.54 -13.68 -26.06
C GLY A 438 -46.71 -13.03 -26.82
N GLU A 439 -46.91 -11.72 -26.69
CA GLU A 439 -47.97 -11.01 -27.40
C GLU A 439 -47.59 -10.74 -28.85
N THR A 440 -48.54 -10.98 -29.76
CA THR A 440 -48.43 -10.61 -31.18
C THR A 440 -49.34 -9.43 -31.48
N ILE A 441 -48.72 -8.31 -31.84
CA ILE A 441 -49.38 -7.04 -32.12
C ILE A 441 -49.58 -6.91 -33.63
N THR A 442 -50.81 -6.66 -34.06
CA THR A 442 -51.11 -6.34 -35.46
C THR A 442 -51.00 -4.83 -35.66
N ILE A 443 -50.18 -4.39 -36.62
CA ILE A 443 -49.82 -2.97 -36.80
C ILE A 443 -50.84 -2.30 -37.73
N GLY A 444 -52.00 -1.93 -37.19
CA GLY A 444 -53.12 -1.38 -37.97
C GLY A 444 -53.47 -2.23 -39.19
N ASP A 445 -53.84 -1.58 -40.30
CA ASP A 445 -54.13 -2.25 -41.58
C ASP A 445 -52.89 -2.38 -42.49
N THR A 446 -51.68 -2.25 -41.94
CA THR A 446 -50.42 -2.21 -42.74
C THR A 446 -49.93 -3.57 -43.20
N GLY A 447 -50.50 -4.66 -42.65
CA GLY A 447 -50.07 -6.04 -42.89
C GLY A 447 -48.87 -6.47 -42.05
N TYR A 448 -48.21 -5.57 -41.31
CA TYR A 448 -47.13 -5.92 -40.39
C TYR A 448 -47.66 -6.54 -39.09
N ARG A 449 -46.92 -7.52 -38.56
CA ARG A 449 -47.12 -8.08 -37.21
C ARG A 449 -45.83 -8.04 -36.42
N VAL A 450 -45.91 -7.70 -35.14
CA VAL A 450 -44.76 -7.63 -34.23
C VAL A 450 -45.06 -8.52 -33.01
N GLU A 451 -44.30 -9.60 -32.85
CA GLU A 451 -44.36 -10.49 -31.69
C GLU A 451 -43.26 -10.12 -30.69
N VAL A 452 -43.60 -9.85 -29.43
CA VAL A 452 -42.60 -9.56 -28.39
C VAL A 452 -42.09 -10.88 -27.82
N ARG A 453 -40.85 -11.25 -28.15
CA ARG A 453 -40.25 -12.53 -27.71
C ARG A 453 -39.58 -12.44 -26.36
N GLU A 454 -38.85 -11.35 -26.13
CA GLU A 454 -38.15 -11.11 -24.88
C GLU A 454 -38.18 -9.64 -24.51
N LEU A 455 -38.23 -9.36 -23.21
CA LEU A 455 -38.00 -8.05 -22.61
C LEU A 455 -36.97 -8.24 -21.51
N ARG A 456 -35.89 -7.47 -21.55
CA ARG A 456 -34.82 -7.54 -20.55
C ARG A 456 -34.40 -6.14 -20.10
N PRO A 457 -34.19 -5.91 -18.80
CA PRO A 457 -33.70 -4.64 -18.28
C PRO A 457 -32.24 -4.37 -18.71
N THR A 458 -31.49 -5.42 -19.04
CA THR A 458 -30.12 -5.34 -19.56
C THR A 458 -29.97 -6.24 -20.78
N PRO A 459 -29.12 -5.87 -21.75
CA PRO A 459 -28.92 -6.71 -22.93
C PRO A 459 -28.29 -8.06 -22.55
N PRO A 460 -28.60 -9.15 -23.28
CA PRO A 460 -28.03 -10.46 -23.00
C PRO A 460 -26.51 -10.52 -23.26
N PHE A 461 -25.97 -9.56 -24.01
CA PHE A 461 -24.54 -9.41 -24.29
C PHE A 461 -24.10 -7.97 -24.05
N PRO A 462 -22.89 -7.73 -23.52
CA PRO A 462 -22.35 -6.38 -23.39
C PRO A 462 -22.34 -5.67 -24.75
N ILE A 463 -22.73 -4.41 -24.77
CA ILE A 463 -22.63 -3.58 -25.98
C ILE A 463 -21.14 -3.35 -26.25
N ILE A 464 -20.62 -3.96 -27.32
CA ILE A 464 -19.21 -3.82 -27.74
C ILE A 464 -19.03 -2.84 -28.90
N THR A 465 -20.13 -2.35 -29.47
CA THR A 465 -20.15 -1.36 -30.55
C THR A 465 -19.33 -0.13 -30.16
N GLU A 466 -18.45 0.29 -31.05
CA GLU A 466 -17.63 1.48 -30.85
C GLU A 466 -18.52 2.70 -30.59
N GLY A 467 -18.13 3.56 -29.64
CA GLY A 467 -18.97 4.66 -29.13
C GLY A 467 -19.95 4.25 -28.03
N TYR A 468 -20.44 3.00 -28.00
CA TYR A 468 -21.43 2.52 -27.01
C TYR A 468 -20.85 1.52 -26.00
N ARG A 469 -19.54 1.27 -26.07
CA ARG A 469 -18.88 0.28 -25.21
C ARG A 469 -19.09 0.61 -23.74
N GLY A 470 -19.61 -0.37 -23.00
CA GLY A 470 -19.88 -0.24 -21.56
C GLY A 470 -21.18 0.49 -21.22
N ALA A 471 -21.92 0.98 -22.22
CA ALA A 471 -23.26 1.51 -22.01
C ALA A 471 -24.24 0.36 -21.74
N THR A 472 -25.30 0.66 -20.98
CA THR A 472 -26.40 -0.26 -20.70
C THR A 472 -27.74 0.34 -21.13
N SER A 473 -28.64 -0.51 -21.60
CA SER A 473 -29.99 -0.19 -22.04
C SER A 473 -30.84 -1.42 -21.87
N SER A 474 -32.11 -1.28 -21.54
CA SER A 474 -33.05 -2.37 -21.79
C SER A 474 -33.19 -2.67 -23.27
N VAL A 475 -33.61 -3.90 -23.54
CA VAL A 475 -33.78 -4.41 -24.90
C VAL A 475 -35.05 -5.23 -24.98
N ALA A 476 -35.81 -5.00 -26.06
CA ALA A 476 -36.87 -5.89 -26.51
C ALA A 476 -36.36 -6.70 -27.69
N VAL A 477 -36.53 -8.02 -27.66
CA VAL A 477 -36.36 -8.85 -28.85
C VAL A 477 -37.74 -9.08 -29.43
N VAL A 478 -37.99 -8.55 -30.61
CA VAL A 478 -39.30 -8.62 -31.28
C VAL A 478 -39.17 -9.35 -32.60
N ARG A 479 -40.09 -10.26 -32.92
CA ARG A 479 -40.17 -10.84 -34.26
C ARG A 479 -41.10 -10.00 -35.12
N VAL A 480 -40.53 -9.38 -36.14
CA VAL A 480 -41.28 -8.61 -37.13
C VAL A 480 -41.62 -9.54 -38.28
N THR A 481 -42.90 -9.58 -38.66
CA THR A 481 -43.40 -10.26 -39.88
C THR A 481 -43.95 -9.20 -40.83
N ALA A 482 -43.33 -9.08 -42.00
CA ALA A 482 -43.72 -8.15 -43.05
C ALA A 482 -44.96 -8.64 -43.82
N PRO A 483 -45.63 -7.77 -44.61
CA PRO A 483 -46.84 -8.13 -45.35
C PRO A 483 -46.65 -9.26 -46.37
N ASP A 484 -45.44 -9.44 -46.88
CA ASP A 484 -45.05 -10.52 -47.80
C ASP A 484 -44.78 -11.86 -47.09
N GLY A 485 -44.87 -11.89 -45.75
CA GLY A 485 -44.60 -13.06 -44.93
C GLY A 485 -43.13 -13.23 -44.51
N ALA A 486 -42.21 -12.38 -44.99
CA ALA A 486 -40.84 -12.40 -44.51
C ALA A 486 -40.78 -12.03 -43.02
N ALA A 487 -39.94 -12.71 -42.24
CA ALA A 487 -39.84 -12.45 -40.82
C ALA A 487 -38.38 -12.43 -40.33
N PHE A 488 -38.11 -11.56 -39.36
CA PHE A 488 -36.81 -11.42 -38.72
C PHE A 488 -36.97 -11.03 -37.25
N ASP A 489 -35.96 -11.34 -36.44
CA ASP A 489 -35.94 -10.94 -35.03
C ASP A 489 -35.16 -9.63 -34.90
N ARG A 490 -35.76 -8.60 -34.32
CA ARG A 490 -35.14 -7.29 -34.10
C ARG A 490 -34.81 -7.09 -32.63
N TYR A 491 -33.60 -6.64 -32.37
CA TYR A 491 -33.16 -6.17 -31.06
C TYR A 491 -33.41 -4.66 -30.99
N VAL A 492 -34.37 -4.26 -30.16
CA VAL A 492 -34.82 -2.89 -29.99
C VAL A 492 -34.31 -2.35 -28.66
N TYR A 493 -33.24 -1.55 -28.71
CA TYR A 493 -32.67 -0.89 -27.54
C TYR A 493 -33.46 0.37 -27.22
N HIS A 494 -33.89 0.50 -25.96
CA HIS A 494 -34.61 1.68 -25.47
C HIS A 494 -33.79 2.97 -25.65
N ARG A 495 -32.51 2.94 -25.25
CA ARG A 495 -31.67 4.15 -25.17
C ARG A 495 -30.88 4.46 -26.42
N PHE A 496 -30.60 3.42 -27.20
CA PHE A 496 -29.70 3.48 -28.35
C PHE A 496 -30.42 2.91 -29.58
N PRO A 497 -31.56 3.50 -30.01
CA PRO A 497 -32.29 3.00 -31.17
C PRO A 497 -31.44 2.95 -32.45
N GLU A 498 -30.36 3.73 -32.51
CA GLU A 498 -29.40 3.76 -33.60
C GLU A 498 -28.53 2.49 -33.73
N ILE A 499 -28.46 1.64 -32.69
CA ILE A 499 -27.78 0.35 -32.75
C ILE A 499 -28.76 -0.84 -32.80
N ASN A 500 -30.03 -0.58 -33.13
CA ASN A 500 -31.00 -1.64 -33.37
C ASN A 500 -30.57 -2.51 -34.54
N GLN A 501 -30.69 -3.83 -34.38
CA GLN A 501 -30.21 -4.80 -35.37
C GLN A 501 -31.28 -5.85 -35.67
N ASP A 502 -31.37 -6.24 -36.94
CA ASP A 502 -32.19 -7.36 -37.38
C ASP A 502 -31.33 -8.63 -37.47
N VAL A 503 -31.87 -9.73 -36.96
CA VAL A 503 -31.31 -11.07 -36.98
C VAL A 503 -32.17 -11.94 -37.89
N LEU A 504 -31.58 -12.37 -39.00
CA LEU A 504 -32.27 -13.14 -40.05
C LEU A 504 -32.22 -14.66 -39.82
N GLY A 505 -31.46 -15.10 -38.82
CA GLY A 505 -31.18 -16.51 -38.54
C GLY A 505 -29.76 -16.68 -38.01
N ALA A 506 -29.23 -17.90 -38.11
CA ALA A 506 -27.85 -18.21 -37.78
C ALA A 506 -27.15 -18.87 -38.97
N THR A 507 -25.84 -18.67 -39.09
CA THR A 507 -24.98 -19.42 -40.00
C THR A 507 -24.83 -20.87 -39.51
N ASP A 508 -24.26 -21.74 -40.35
CA ASP A 508 -23.96 -23.14 -39.98
C ASP A 508 -23.03 -23.25 -38.75
N GLU A 509 -22.24 -22.21 -38.48
CA GLU A 509 -21.37 -22.09 -37.30
C GLU A 509 -22.11 -21.57 -36.05
N GLY A 510 -23.43 -21.36 -36.12
CA GLY A 510 -24.25 -20.82 -35.04
C GLY A 510 -24.11 -19.30 -34.84
N ARG A 511 -23.44 -18.57 -35.74
CA ARG A 511 -23.31 -17.11 -35.64
C ARG A 511 -24.57 -16.43 -36.17
N PRO A 512 -25.18 -15.49 -35.43
CA PRO A 512 -26.36 -14.78 -35.93
C PRO A 512 -26.04 -13.98 -37.18
N ILE A 513 -26.87 -14.09 -38.21
CA ILE A 513 -26.80 -13.26 -39.43
C ILE A 513 -27.47 -11.93 -39.11
N ARG A 514 -26.67 -10.87 -39.05
CA ARG A 514 -27.11 -9.53 -38.62
C ARG A 514 -27.13 -8.56 -39.80
N ARG A 515 -28.08 -7.63 -39.79
CA ARG A 515 -28.10 -6.43 -40.63
C ARG A 515 -28.62 -5.23 -39.85
N ASP A 516 -28.45 -4.04 -40.40
CA ASP A 516 -29.08 -2.82 -39.87
C ASP A 516 -30.60 -2.98 -39.84
N ALA A 517 -31.26 -2.33 -38.88
CA ALA A 517 -32.72 -2.36 -38.78
C ALA A 517 -33.38 -1.90 -40.09
N ASP A 518 -34.18 -2.79 -40.68
CA ASP A 518 -35.00 -2.51 -41.87
C ASP A 518 -35.79 -1.21 -41.71
N PRO A 519 -35.56 -0.18 -42.56
CA PRO A 519 -36.18 1.13 -42.44
C PRO A 519 -37.66 1.13 -42.85
N ALA A 520 -38.19 0.06 -43.44
CA ALA A 520 -39.61 -0.04 -43.81
C ALA A 520 -40.54 -0.06 -42.59
N ILE A 521 -40.02 -0.43 -41.42
CA ILE A 521 -40.71 -0.41 -40.14
C ILE A 521 -39.77 0.13 -39.07
N ARG A 522 -40.21 1.12 -38.31
CA ARG A 522 -39.49 1.62 -37.15
C ARG A 522 -40.16 1.09 -35.89
N VAL A 523 -39.38 0.48 -35.01
CA VAL A 523 -39.84 -0.01 -33.71
C VAL A 523 -38.95 0.61 -32.65
N SER A 524 -39.57 1.32 -31.71
CA SER A 524 -38.89 1.94 -30.57
C SER A 524 -39.45 1.37 -29.27
N LEU A 525 -38.56 0.98 -28.36
CA LEU A 525 -38.94 0.56 -27.01
C LEU A 525 -39.00 1.79 -26.10
N VAL A 526 -40.08 1.92 -25.33
CA VAL A 526 -40.28 2.96 -24.33
C VAL A 526 -40.49 2.28 -22.98
N GLU A 527 -39.71 2.66 -21.97
CA GLU A 527 -39.89 2.17 -20.61
C GLU A 527 -40.81 3.09 -19.81
N ALA A 528 -41.68 2.49 -19.01
CA ALA A 528 -42.52 3.17 -18.02
C ALA A 528 -42.55 2.41 -16.68
N ASP A 529 -41.78 1.32 -16.53
CA ASP A 529 -41.68 0.51 -15.31
C ASP A 529 -41.15 1.28 -14.09
N ARG A 530 -40.43 2.39 -14.33
CA ARG A 530 -39.86 3.28 -13.31
C ARG A 530 -40.01 4.74 -13.70
N LEU A 531 -39.66 5.64 -12.78
CA LEU A 531 -39.64 7.08 -13.06
C LEU A 531 -38.39 7.44 -13.87
N GLN A 532 -38.59 7.83 -15.13
CA GLN A 532 -37.53 8.24 -16.05
C GLN A 532 -37.65 9.73 -16.39
N VAL A 533 -36.52 10.43 -16.36
CA VAL A 533 -36.44 11.82 -16.83
C VAL A 533 -35.45 11.92 -17.98
N TYR A 534 -35.95 12.30 -19.15
CA TYR A 534 -35.12 12.58 -20.33
C TYR A 534 -34.96 14.08 -20.46
N ILE A 535 -33.72 14.59 -20.42
CA ILE A 535 -33.40 16.00 -20.56
C ILE A 535 -32.65 16.16 -21.88
N ASP A 536 -33.13 17.05 -22.75
CA ASP A 536 -32.54 17.27 -24.06
C ASP A 536 -32.25 18.75 -24.30
N GLU A 537 -31.08 19.05 -24.85
CA GLU A 537 -30.71 20.38 -25.33
C GLU A 537 -30.51 20.36 -26.86
N PRO A 538 -31.59 20.47 -27.64
CA PRO A 538 -31.51 20.43 -29.11
C PRO A 538 -30.67 21.58 -29.69
N GLN A 539 -30.63 22.72 -28.99
CA GLN A 539 -29.81 23.88 -29.31
C GLN A 539 -29.28 24.50 -28.02
N PRO A 540 -28.12 25.20 -28.04
CA PRO A 540 -27.62 25.92 -26.88
C PRO A 540 -28.68 26.87 -26.30
N GLY A 541 -29.00 26.74 -25.01
CA GLY A 541 -30.00 27.55 -24.33
C GLY A 541 -31.45 27.11 -24.52
N GLN A 542 -31.72 26.09 -25.35
CA GLN A 542 -33.03 25.45 -25.43
C GLN A 542 -32.96 24.12 -24.71
N THR A 543 -33.57 24.04 -23.53
CA THR A 543 -33.69 22.80 -22.76
C THR A 543 -35.13 22.34 -22.79
N ARG A 544 -35.37 21.06 -23.00
CA ARG A 544 -36.68 20.42 -22.90
C ARG A 544 -36.55 19.14 -22.09
N ALA A 545 -37.61 18.70 -21.42
CA ALA A 545 -37.59 17.47 -20.64
C ALA A 545 -38.85 16.63 -20.81
N ILE A 546 -38.71 15.32 -20.66
CA ILE A 546 -39.82 14.37 -20.56
C ILE A 546 -39.72 13.70 -19.19
N VAL A 547 -40.77 13.78 -18.39
CA VAL A 547 -40.92 13.01 -17.15
C VAL A 547 -41.92 11.91 -17.41
N ARG A 548 -41.47 10.66 -17.37
CA ARG A 548 -42.26 9.47 -17.64
C ARG A 548 -42.29 8.56 -16.43
N GLY A 549 -43.49 8.11 -16.05
CA GLY A 549 -43.69 7.01 -15.12
C GLY A 549 -44.74 6.05 -15.66
N ALA A 550 -45.10 5.03 -14.88
CA ALA A 550 -45.97 3.91 -15.30
C ALA A 550 -47.31 4.31 -15.92
N GLN A 551 -47.87 5.46 -15.54
CA GLN A 551 -49.21 5.88 -15.97
C GLN A 551 -49.26 7.30 -16.52
N SER A 552 -48.13 7.99 -16.65
CA SER A 552 -48.13 9.39 -17.08
C SER A 552 -46.85 9.76 -17.80
N VAL A 553 -47.02 10.53 -18.87
CA VAL A 553 -45.93 11.26 -19.53
C VAL A 553 -46.23 12.75 -19.42
N ARG A 554 -45.24 13.53 -19.01
CA ARG A 554 -45.30 15.00 -19.00
C ARG A 554 -44.12 15.53 -19.78
N VAL A 555 -44.41 16.41 -20.74
CA VAL A 555 -43.41 17.09 -21.55
C VAL A 555 -43.27 18.52 -21.04
N PHE A 556 -42.03 18.91 -20.77
CA PHE A 556 -41.65 20.25 -20.35
C PHE A 556 -40.91 20.93 -21.49
N GLU A 557 -41.51 21.97 -22.05
CA GLU A 557 -40.87 22.80 -23.07
C GLU A 557 -39.95 23.86 -22.43
N THR A 558 -39.11 24.50 -23.23
CA THR A 558 -38.06 25.42 -22.75
C THR A 558 -38.60 26.59 -21.92
N ASP A 559 -39.75 27.13 -22.28
CA ASP A 559 -40.43 28.20 -21.55
C ASP A 559 -40.89 27.76 -20.15
N GLN A 560 -41.30 26.49 -20.00
CA GLN A 560 -41.76 25.93 -18.73
C GLN A 560 -40.61 25.61 -17.76
N ILE A 561 -39.45 25.20 -18.27
CA ILE A 561 -38.25 24.96 -17.47
C ILE A 561 -37.64 26.29 -17.02
N GLY A 562 -37.72 27.32 -17.87
CA GLY A 562 -37.23 28.66 -17.61
C GLY A 562 -35.70 28.76 -17.49
N SER A 563 -35.21 29.96 -17.23
CA SER A 563 -33.77 30.24 -17.10
C SER A 563 -33.13 29.62 -15.85
N GLU A 564 -33.94 29.30 -14.83
CA GLU A 564 -33.46 28.65 -13.60
C GLU A 564 -33.30 27.13 -13.72
N GLY A 565 -33.82 26.53 -14.80
CA GLY A 565 -33.62 25.10 -15.10
C GLY A 565 -34.54 24.15 -14.33
N TRP A 566 -35.64 24.61 -13.74
CA TRP A 566 -36.46 23.77 -12.86
C TRP A 566 -37.43 22.87 -13.62
N ILE A 567 -37.31 21.56 -13.39
CA ILE A 567 -38.30 20.55 -13.77
C ILE A 567 -39.03 20.17 -12.48
N ARG A 568 -40.15 20.86 -12.23
CA ARG A 568 -40.93 20.68 -10.99
C ARG A 568 -41.87 19.50 -11.08
N GLY A 569 -42.14 18.91 -9.93
CA GLY A 569 -43.19 17.92 -9.81
C GLY A 569 -42.81 16.54 -10.35
N VAL A 570 -41.52 16.19 -10.45
CA VAL A 570 -41.01 14.98 -11.12
C VAL A 570 -41.64 13.72 -10.54
N ALA A 571 -41.71 13.62 -9.20
CA ALA A 571 -42.47 12.60 -8.47
C ALA A 571 -43.54 13.25 -7.59
N GLY A 572 -44.50 13.94 -8.22
CA GLY A 572 -45.39 14.86 -7.52
C GLY A 572 -44.59 15.99 -6.85
N ASP A 573 -45.14 16.63 -5.81
CA ASP A 573 -44.48 17.76 -5.13
C ASP A 573 -43.25 17.36 -4.28
N LEU A 574 -42.95 16.04 -4.20
CA LEU A 574 -41.89 15.50 -3.35
C LEU A 574 -40.50 15.62 -3.97
N VAL A 575 -40.39 15.54 -5.30
CA VAL A 575 -39.11 15.53 -6.01
C VAL A 575 -39.15 16.51 -7.17
N SER A 576 -38.13 17.36 -7.26
CA SER A 576 -37.90 18.23 -8.40
C SER A 576 -36.45 18.10 -8.87
N LEU A 577 -36.23 18.32 -10.17
CA LEU A 577 -34.88 18.42 -10.72
C LEU A 577 -34.59 19.86 -11.12
N ARG A 578 -33.32 20.25 -11.02
CA ARG A 578 -32.83 21.52 -11.55
C ARG A 578 -31.66 21.27 -12.48
N VAL A 579 -31.81 21.62 -13.75
CA VAL A 579 -30.75 21.57 -14.75
C VAL A 579 -29.75 22.69 -14.43
N GLY A 580 -28.56 22.30 -14.00
CA GLY A 580 -27.56 23.15 -13.37
C GLY A 580 -26.58 23.79 -14.34
N GLU A 581 -25.29 23.71 -14.01
CA GLU A 581 -24.20 24.22 -14.83
C GLU A 581 -23.97 23.33 -16.06
N ARG A 582 -23.61 23.96 -17.19
CA ARG A 582 -23.12 23.28 -18.39
C ARG A 582 -21.64 23.54 -18.52
N TRP A 583 -20.87 22.48 -18.69
CA TRP A 583 -19.47 22.57 -19.07
C TRP A 583 -19.35 22.12 -20.51
N ASP A 584 -18.80 22.96 -21.37
CA ASP A 584 -18.59 22.57 -22.77
C ASP A 584 -17.54 21.47 -22.90
N ARG A 585 -16.58 21.43 -21.96
CA ARG A 585 -15.51 20.42 -21.92
C ARG A 585 -15.18 20.04 -20.48
N ALA A 586 -15.30 18.76 -20.22
CA ALA A 586 -14.97 18.10 -18.99
C ALA A 586 -14.21 16.81 -19.29
N ILE A 587 -13.36 16.40 -18.36
CA ILE A 587 -12.73 15.09 -18.40
C ILE A 587 -13.18 14.29 -17.19
N LYS A 588 -13.54 13.03 -17.43
CA LYS A 588 -13.73 12.07 -16.36
C LYS A 588 -12.37 11.72 -15.75
N ILE A 589 -12.28 11.80 -14.43
CA ILE A 589 -11.09 11.43 -13.67
C ILE A 589 -11.49 10.52 -12.51
N GLU A 590 -10.52 9.77 -12.02
CA GLU A 590 -10.65 9.10 -10.72
C GLU A 590 -9.90 9.89 -9.66
N ARG A 591 -10.43 9.85 -8.44
CA ARG A 591 -9.86 10.49 -7.26
C ARG A 591 -9.85 9.51 -6.08
N PRO A 592 -8.94 9.69 -5.12
CA PRO A 592 -8.96 8.89 -3.91
C PRO A 592 -10.11 9.32 -2.98
N ALA A 593 -10.95 8.36 -2.59
CA ALA A 593 -11.82 8.48 -1.43
C ALA A 593 -11.21 7.71 -0.25
N PRO A 594 -10.66 8.40 0.77
CA PRO A 594 -10.06 7.73 1.93
C PRO A 594 -11.05 6.80 2.63
N VAL A 595 -10.58 5.60 2.94
CA VAL A 595 -11.35 4.63 3.73
C VAL A 595 -11.09 4.92 5.21
N SER A 596 -12.15 4.98 6.02
CA SER A 596 -12.06 5.15 7.47
C SER A 596 -11.26 4.02 8.11
N GLU A 597 -10.41 4.32 9.11
CA GLU A 597 -9.52 3.33 9.77
C GLU A 597 -10.24 2.05 10.23
N GLU A 598 -11.48 2.16 10.69
CA GLU A 598 -12.32 1.03 11.12
C GLU A 598 -12.64 0.02 10.00
N ARG A 599 -12.70 0.50 8.75
CA ARG A 599 -12.97 -0.31 7.55
C ARG A 599 -11.69 -0.77 6.84
N GLN A 600 -10.53 -0.27 7.24
CA GLN A 600 -9.26 -0.62 6.61
C GLN A 600 -8.80 -2.03 7.03
N ASP A 601 -8.28 -2.81 6.09
CA ASP A 601 -7.52 -4.01 6.45
C ASP A 601 -6.13 -3.61 6.96
N ARG A 602 -5.90 -3.81 8.27
CA ARG A 602 -4.64 -3.50 8.94
C ARG A 602 -3.42 -4.19 8.31
N ARG A 603 -3.60 -5.28 7.58
CA ARG A 603 -2.52 -6.00 6.87
C ARG A 603 -2.01 -5.22 5.65
N LEU A 604 -2.84 -4.38 5.04
CA LEU A 604 -2.50 -3.57 3.86
C LEU A 604 -1.94 -2.19 4.25
N ALA A 605 -2.05 -1.80 5.52
CA ALA A 605 -1.57 -0.52 6.00
C ALA A 605 -0.04 -0.38 5.83
N GLY A 606 0.38 0.54 4.96
CA GLY A 606 1.78 0.83 4.66
C GLY A 606 2.45 -0.09 3.63
N THR A 607 1.71 -1.02 3.01
CA THR A 607 2.21 -1.84 1.87
C THR A 607 2.01 -1.17 0.52
N HIS A 608 1.25 -0.06 0.48
CA HIS A 608 0.72 0.61 -0.71
C HIS A 608 -0.36 -0.15 -1.47
N ASP A 609 -0.76 -1.36 -1.06
CA ASP A 609 -1.67 -2.19 -1.86
C ASP A 609 -3.07 -1.55 -2.06
N ALA A 610 -3.48 -0.66 -1.15
CA ALA A 610 -4.72 0.14 -1.25
C ALA A 610 -4.45 1.64 -1.49
N ALA A 611 -3.22 2.00 -1.86
CA ALA A 611 -2.82 3.39 -2.02
C ALA A 611 -3.12 3.93 -3.43
N MET A 612 -3.25 5.25 -3.53
CA MET A 612 -3.33 5.98 -4.80
C MET A 612 -2.28 7.10 -4.83
N LEU A 613 -1.68 7.32 -6.00
CA LEU A 613 -0.62 8.30 -6.20
C LEU A 613 -1.08 9.40 -7.17
N GLY A 614 -1.08 10.65 -6.73
CA GLY A 614 -1.35 11.82 -7.57
C GLY A 614 -0.07 12.28 -8.26
N VAL A 615 0.02 12.09 -9.57
CA VAL A 615 1.17 12.46 -10.40
C VAL A 615 0.80 13.63 -11.30
N GLU A 616 1.54 14.72 -11.15
CA GLU A 616 1.50 15.84 -12.06
C GLU A 616 2.42 15.61 -13.25
N LEU A 617 1.84 15.68 -14.43
CA LEU A 617 2.48 15.62 -15.73
C LEU A 617 2.60 17.03 -16.29
N ARG A 618 3.81 17.44 -16.68
CA ARG A 618 4.08 18.69 -17.39
C ARG A 618 4.79 18.41 -18.70
N ALA A 619 4.28 18.97 -19.79
CA ALA A 619 4.84 18.84 -21.13
C ALA A 619 4.86 20.23 -21.81
N PRO A 620 5.87 21.07 -21.51
CA PRO A 620 5.95 22.43 -22.06
C PRO A 620 6.14 22.44 -23.57
N GLY A 621 6.72 21.38 -24.17
CA GLY A 621 6.85 21.24 -25.62
C GLY A 621 5.55 20.90 -26.33
N ALA A 622 4.53 20.44 -25.60
CA ALA A 622 3.26 19.96 -26.17
C ALA A 622 2.20 21.07 -26.36
N GLY A 623 2.56 22.35 -26.27
CA GLY A 623 1.63 23.48 -26.43
C GLY A 623 1.74 24.55 -25.34
N SER A 624 0.60 25.09 -24.90
CA SER A 624 0.45 26.20 -23.93
C SER A 624 0.90 25.89 -22.48
N GLY A 625 2.00 25.17 -22.30
CA GLY A 625 2.49 24.78 -20.97
C GLY A 625 1.62 23.71 -20.32
N PHE A 626 1.27 22.65 -21.06
CA PHE A 626 0.37 21.59 -20.61
C PHE A 626 0.75 21.05 -19.23
N ARG A 627 -0.23 21.02 -18.32
CA ARG A 627 -0.13 20.51 -16.96
C ARG A 627 -1.39 19.72 -16.62
N ARG A 628 -1.24 18.49 -16.10
CA ARG A 628 -2.37 17.65 -15.67
C ARG A 628 -1.98 16.80 -14.48
N VAL A 629 -2.87 16.69 -13.48
CA VAL A 629 -2.72 15.74 -12.38
C VAL A 629 -3.52 14.49 -12.69
N VAL A 630 -2.90 13.32 -12.49
CA VAL A 630 -3.51 12.00 -12.71
C VAL A 630 -3.34 11.19 -11.43
N TRP A 631 -4.44 10.66 -10.91
CA TRP A 631 -4.40 9.72 -9.80
C TRP A 631 -4.26 8.29 -10.32
N LEU A 632 -3.26 7.58 -9.78
CA LEU A 632 -2.89 6.23 -10.18
C LEU A 632 -3.15 5.27 -9.02
N PRO A 633 -4.10 4.32 -9.13
CA PRO A 633 -4.22 3.26 -8.14
C PRO A 633 -2.96 2.37 -8.17
N PHE A 634 -2.58 1.85 -7.03
CA PHE A 634 -1.42 0.97 -6.94
C PHE A 634 -1.66 -0.38 -7.63
N ASN A 635 -0.70 -0.79 -8.46
CA ASN A 635 -0.67 -2.09 -9.09
C ASN A 635 0.53 -2.91 -8.59
N LYS A 636 0.24 -3.96 -7.82
CA LYS A 636 1.25 -4.85 -7.25
C LYS A 636 2.08 -5.57 -8.33
N TYR A 637 1.44 -5.98 -9.43
CA TYR A 637 2.01 -6.82 -10.50
C TYR A 637 1.86 -6.14 -11.87
N VAL A 638 2.57 -5.04 -12.06
CA VAL A 638 2.57 -4.27 -13.31
C VAL A 638 2.94 -5.15 -14.52
N GLY A 639 2.16 -5.03 -15.59
CA GLY A 639 2.32 -5.80 -16.83
C GLY A 639 1.56 -7.14 -16.88
N ILE A 640 0.96 -7.56 -15.75
CA ILE A 640 0.18 -8.81 -15.68
C ILE A 640 -1.32 -8.50 -15.54
N MET A 641 -1.69 -7.58 -14.63
CA MET A 641 -3.08 -7.16 -14.46
C MET A 641 -3.39 -5.90 -15.29
N SER A 642 -4.50 -5.93 -16.03
CA SER A 642 -5.03 -4.78 -16.77
C SER A 642 -5.78 -3.82 -15.83
N GLY A 643 -5.94 -2.56 -16.25
CA GLY A 643 -6.89 -1.61 -15.64
C GLY A 643 -6.32 -0.55 -14.69
N ALA A 644 -5.10 -0.71 -14.17
CA ALA A 644 -4.46 0.31 -13.33
C ALA A 644 -3.65 1.36 -14.13
N GLU A 645 -3.38 1.08 -15.40
CA GLU A 645 -2.71 1.99 -16.31
C GLU A 645 -3.62 3.18 -16.64
N ARG A 646 -3.07 4.39 -16.65
CA ARG A 646 -3.76 5.59 -17.13
C ARG A 646 -3.02 6.10 -18.37
N LYS A 647 -3.72 6.08 -19.51
CA LYS A 647 -3.25 6.70 -20.75
C LYS A 647 -3.69 8.15 -20.79
N ILE A 648 -2.76 9.04 -21.12
CA ILE A 648 -2.97 10.47 -21.25
C ILE A 648 -2.53 10.89 -22.64
N ASP A 649 -3.46 11.44 -23.41
CA ASP A 649 -3.16 12.08 -24.68
C ASP A 649 -2.68 13.51 -24.43
N LEU A 650 -1.55 13.87 -25.03
CA LEU A 650 -0.96 15.21 -24.98
C LEU A 650 -1.51 16.06 -26.13
N PRO A 651 -1.53 17.40 -26.00
CA PRO A 651 -2.12 18.26 -27.05
C PRO A 651 -1.37 18.24 -28.39
N ASP A 652 -0.12 17.77 -28.41
CA ASP A 652 0.69 17.61 -29.63
C ASP A 652 0.52 16.24 -30.31
N GLY A 653 -0.43 15.42 -29.85
CA GLY A 653 -0.73 14.11 -30.43
C GLY A 653 0.11 12.97 -29.87
N ARG A 654 1.11 13.24 -29.02
CA ARG A 654 1.80 12.19 -28.26
C ARG A 654 0.85 11.59 -27.21
N ALA A 655 1.09 10.35 -26.81
CA ALA A 655 0.42 9.72 -25.68
C ALA A 655 1.45 9.24 -24.66
N ILE A 656 1.07 9.26 -23.38
CA ILE A 656 1.86 8.73 -22.29
C ILE A 656 0.99 7.85 -21.41
N SER A 657 1.49 6.67 -21.09
CA SER A 657 0.87 5.74 -20.14
C SER A 657 1.65 5.76 -18.83
N LEU A 658 0.92 5.87 -17.72
CA LEU A 658 1.46 5.90 -16.38
C LEU A 658 0.85 4.77 -15.54
N THR A 659 1.70 4.08 -14.77
CA THR A 659 1.26 3.08 -13.77
C THR A 659 2.09 3.21 -12.49
N PHE A 660 1.42 3.26 -11.35
CA PHE A 660 2.06 3.22 -10.03
C PHE A 660 2.14 1.78 -9.52
N GLY A 661 3.33 1.31 -9.15
CA GLY A 661 3.49 -0.06 -8.69
C GLY A 661 4.80 -0.34 -7.96
N ARG A 662 5.08 -1.62 -7.71
CA ARG A 662 6.33 -2.08 -7.08
C ARG A 662 7.52 -1.95 -8.03
N MET A 663 8.68 -1.62 -7.48
CA MET A 663 9.95 -1.65 -8.23
C MET A 663 10.26 -3.09 -8.65
N GLN A 664 10.53 -3.34 -9.92
CA GLN A 664 11.05 -4.61 -10.41
C GLN A 664 12.56 -4.67 -10.28
N HIS A 665 13.06 -5.81 -9.80
CA HIS A 665 14.46 -6.20 -9.82
C HIS A 665 14.64 -7.40 -10.73
N ARG A 666 15.78 -7.47 -11.42
CA ARG A 666 16.17 -8.67 -12.17
C ARG A 666 16.87 -9.67 -11.24
N PHE A 667 16.58 -10.95 -11.43
CA PHE A 667 17.39 -12.02 -10.85
C PHE A 667 18.79 -12.03 -11.47
N PRO A 668 19.84 -12.36 -10.70
CA PRO A 668 21.20 -12.42 -11.20
C PRO A 668 21.41 -13.72 -11.99
N ASP A 669 21.50 -13.60 -13.32
CA ASP A 669 21.94 -14.67 -14.22
C ASP A 669 21.01 -15.91 -14.28
N PHE A 670 19.74 -15.80 -13.87
CA PHE A 670 18.74 -16.86 -14.03
C PHE A 670 17.32 -16.32 -14.22
N ALA A 671 16.44 -17.17 -14.76
CA ALA A 671 14.98 -17.01 -14.76
C ALA A 671 14.33 -18.24 -14.13
N ILE A 672 13.06 -18.06 -13.77
CA ILE A 672 12.22 -19.12 -13.22
C ILE A 672 10.92 -19.27 -14.03
N GLN A 673 10.41 -20.49 -14.09
CA GLN A 673 9.18 -20.85 -14.81
C GLN A 673 8.32 -21.76 -13.94
N LEU A 674 7.00 -21.62 -14.01
CA LEU A 674 6.08 -22.58 -13.42
C LEU A 674 6.00 -23.80 -14.33
N SER A 675 6.48 -24.96 -13.87
CA SER A 675 6.34 -26.23 -14.58
C SER A 675 5.04 -26.95 -14.22
N ASP A 676 4.67 -26.96 -12.95
CA ASP A 676 3.45 -27.63 -12.45
C ASP A 676 2.98 -27.00 -11.13
N PHE A 677 1.70 -27.12 -10.82
CA PHE A 677 1.10 -26.69 -9.56
C PHE A 677 0.22 -27.79 -8.99
N GLN A 678 0.41 -28.11 -7.70
CA GLN A 678 -0.37 -29.14 -7.03
C GLN A 678 -0.92 -28.62 -5.71
N MET A 679 -2.23 -28.73 -5.54
CA MET A 679 -2.90 -28.56 -4.26
C MET A 679 -3.00 -29.92 -3.57
N ILE A 680 -2.41 -30.03 -2.40
CA ILE A 680 -2.48 -31.23 -1.55
C ILE A 680 -3.68 -31.04 -0.63
N ALA A 681 -4.77 -31.78 -0.87
CA ALA A 681 -5.96 -31.73 -0.02
C ALA A 681 -5.83 -32.65 1.22
N TYR A 682 -6.68 -32.44 2.22
CA TYR A 682 -6.95 -33.48 3.24
C TYR A 682 -7.79 -34.60 2.63
N ASP A 683 -7.49 -35.86 3.00
CA ASP A 683 -8.04 -37.09 2.45
C ASP A 683 -9.58 -37.14 2.31
N HIS A 684 -10.33 -36.30 3.04
CA HIS A 684 -11.80 -36.35 3.08
C HIS A 684 -12.53 -35.01 3.04
N ARG A 685 -11.85 -33.87 2.81
CA ARG A 685 -12.51 -32.54 2.97
C ARG A 685 -12.38 -31.57 1.81
N GLY A 686 -11.59 -31.86 0.77
CA GLY A 686 -11.34 -30.92 -0.34
C GLY A 686 -10.63 -29.61 0.05
N ALA A 687 -10.49 -29.34 1.36
CA ALA A 687 -9.75 -28.22 1.89
C ALA A 687 -8.23 -28.42 1.67
N PRO A 688 -7.51 -27.38 1.20
CA PRO A 688 -6.08 -27.47 0.96
C PRO A 688 -5.33 -27.68 2.29
N ARG A 689 -4.55 -28.75 2.38
CA ARG A 689 -3.58 -29.00 3.44
C ARG A 689 -2.28 -28.23 3.18
N ASP A 690 -1.81 -28.28 1.94
CA ASP A 690 -0.56 -27.65 1.48
C ASP A 690 -0.67 -27.36 -0.01
N TYR A 691 0.16 -26.48 -0.52
CA TYR A 691 0.23 -26.16 -1.94
C TYR A 691 1.69 -26.03 -2.35
N GLN A 692 2.02 -26.64 -3.48
CA GLN A 692 3.38 -26.73 -3.97
C GLN A 692 3.45 -26.37 -5.45
N SER A 693 4.50 -25.66 -5.84
CA SER A 693 4.81 -25.36 -7.24
C SER A 693 6.09 -26.09 -7.63
N VAL A 694 6.07 -26.75 -8.77
CA VAL A 694 7.29 -27.24 -9.42
C VAL A 694 7.82 -26.10 -10.27
N VAL A 695 9.00 -25.60 -9.90
CA VAL A 695 9.63 -24.44 -10.53
C VAL A 695 10.87 -24.88 -11.26
N ARG A 696 10.95 -24.53 -12.54
CA ARG A 696 12.15 -24.71 -13.36
C ARG A 696 13.01 -23.45 -13.24
N VAL A 697 14.29 -23.64 -12.91
CA VAL A 697 15.29 -22.58 -12.82
C VAL A 697 16.25 -22.72 -13.99
N THR A 698 16.26 -21.71 -14.86
CA THR A 698 17.04 -21.70 -16.10
C THR A 698 18.12 -20.62 -16.00
N PRO A 699 19.40 -20.95 -16.21
CA PRO A 699 20.46 -19.94 -16.25
C PRO A 699 20.29 -19.03 -17.47
N MET A 700 20.64 -17.75 -17.35
CA MET A 700 20.72 -16.83 -18.50
C MET A 700 21.93 -17.13 -19.39
N ASP A 701 23.00 -17.64 -18.77
CA ASP A 701 24.18 -18.18 -19.44
C ASP A 701 24.40 -19.62 -18.98
N ALA A 702 24.28 -20.58 -19.91
CA ALA A 702 24.43 -22.01 -19.67
C ALA A 702 25.77 -22.40 -19.03
N ALA A 703 26.80 -21.55 -19.12
CA ALA A 703 28.08 -21.76 -18.44
C ALA A 703 28.00 -21.58 -16.91
N THR A 704 26.98 -20.89 -16.39
CA THR A 704 26.88 -20.52 -14.96
C THR A 704 26.50 -21.70 -14.07
N PHE A 705 25.43 -22.42 -14.43
CA PHE A 705 24.97 -23.63 -13.73
C PHE A 705 24.01 -24.44 -14.64
N ARG A 706 23.77 -25.72 -14.32
CA ARG A 706 22.82 -26.55 -15.08
C ARG A 706 21.38 -26.20 -14.69
N GLN A 707 20.48 -26.11 -15.66
CA GLN A 707 19.05 -25.99 -15.41
C GLN A 707 18.56 -27.12 -14.50
N PHE A 708 17.67 -26.80 -13.57
CA PHE A 708 17.09 -27.79 -12.65
C PHE A 708 15.63 -27.45 -12.34
N GLU A 709 14.86 -28.45 -11.91
CA GLU A 709 13.50 -28.26 -11.40
C GLU A 709 13.47 -28.54 -9.90
N HIS A 710 12.63 -27.82 -9.16
CA HIS A 710 12.49 -28.01 -7.73
C HIS A 710 11.06 -27.75 -7.27
N VAL A 711 10.60 -28.59 -6.34
CA VAL A 711 9.32 -28.37 -5.65
C VAL A 711 9.52 -27.31 -4.58
N THR A 712 8.83 -26.17 -4.71
CA THR A 712 8.82 -25.12 -3.69
C THR A 712 7.52 -25.15 -2.89
N LYS A 713 7.66 -24.93 -1.57
CA LYS A 713 6.57 -24.83 -0.59
C LYS A 713 6.80 -23.63 0.32
N LEU A 714 5.81 -23.30 1.15
CA LEU A 714 5.97 -22.28 2.18
C LEU A 714 7.11 -22.63 3.15
N ASN A 715 7.16 -23.89 3.61
CA ASN A 715 8.15 -24.36 4.59
C ASN A 715 9.40 -25.01 3.99
N ASN A 716 9.42 -25.24 2.67
CA ASN A 716 10.57 -25.77 1.96
C ASN A 716 10.88 -24.88 0.74
N PRO A 717 11.51 -23.71 0.98
CA PRO A 717 11.79 -22.75 -0.09
C PRO A 717 12.87 -23.27 -1.03
N LEU A 718 12.64 -23.07 -2.33
CA LEU A 718 13.66 -23.23 -3.36
C LEU A 718 14.79 -22.21 -3.14
N ARG A 719 16.03 -22.63 -3.41
CA ARG A 719 17.22 -21.78 -3.36
C ARG A 719 17.86 -21.70 -4.73
N ALA A 720 18.05 -20.50 -5.25
CA ALA A 720 18.69 -20.25 -6.55
C ALA A 720 19.70 -19.09 -6.48
N PRO A 721 20.79 -19.11 -7.28
CA PRO A 721 21.11 -20.14 -8.28
C PRO A 721 21.77 -21.39 -7.69
N SER A 722 22.38 -21.31 -6.49
CA SER A 722 22.98 -22.50 -5.86
C SER A 722 21.91 -23.38 -5.22
N HIS A 723 21.90 -24.67 -5.58
CA HIS A 723 21.12 -25.72 -4.97
C HIS A 723 22.01 -26.90 -4.57
N TRP A 724 21.50 -27.78 -3.71
CA TRP A 724 22.19 -29.01 -3.33
C TRP A 724 22.08 -30.02 -4.48
N ASP A 725 23.22 -30.48 -4.99
CA ASP A 725 23.30 -31.40 -6.12
C ASP A 725 23.85 -32.74 -5.62
N GLU A 726 23.02 -33.79 -5.67
CA GLU A 726 23.38 -35.12 -5.17
C GLU A 726 24.56 -35.75 -5.92
N SER A 727 24.85 -35.28 -7.14
CA SER A 727 26.01 -35.73 -7.89
C SER A 727 27.34 -35.14 -7.38
N ARG A 728 27.30 -34.11 -6.53
CA ARG A 728 28.49 -33.46 -5.97
C ARG A 728 28.86 -34.06 -4.61
N PRO A 729 30.18 -34.13 -4.28
CA PRO A 729 30.62 -34.50 -2.94
C PRO A 729 30.00 -33.61 -1.85
N TRP A 730 29.64 -34.20 -0.71
CA TRP A 730 28.98 -33.49 0.40
C TRP A 730 29.74 -32.24 0.87
N ILE A 731 31.08 -32.27 0.85
CA ILE A 731 31.93 -31.13 1.23
C ILE A 731 31.74 -29.96 0.25
N ALA A 732 31.67 -30.24 -1.05
CA ALA A 732 31.44 -29.22 -2.07
C ALA A 732 30.05 -28.59 -1.92
N ASN A 733 29.03 -29.40 -1.63
CA ASN A 733 27.69 -28.90 -1.33
C ASN A 733 27.64 -28.08 -0.03
N ALA A 734 28.34 -28.50 1.03
CA ALA A 734 28.43 -27.76 2.28
C ALA A 734 29.13 -26.41 2.09
N ALA A 735 30.26 -26.39 1.37
CA ALA A 735 30.97 -25.16 1.01
C ALA A 735 30.11 -24.23 0.14
N GLY A 736 29.43 -24.78 -0.88
CA GLY A 736 28.50 -24.06 -1.74
C GLY A 736 27.33 -23.45 -0.96
N ARG A 737 26.77 -24.19 0.00
CA ARG A 737 25.71 -23.69 0.88
C ARG A 737 26.17 -22.55 1.78
N LEU A 738 27.40 -22.62 2.31
CA LEU A 738 27.99 -21.54 3.10
C LEU A 738 28.29 -20.31 2.24
N ALA A 739 28.92 -20.49 1.09
CA ALA A 739 29.22 -19.42 0.14
C ALA A 739 27.92 -18.74 -0.36
N GLY A 740 26.91 -19.53 -0.73
CA GLY A 740 25.59 -19.05 -1.12
C GLY A 740 24.89 -18.29 0.01
N GLY A 741 25.03 -18.73 1.27
CA GLY A 741 24.49 -18.04 2.43
C GLY A 741 25.13 -16.67 2.72
N LEU A 742 26.34 -16.43 2.23
CA LEU A 742 27.03 -15.13 2.29
C LEU A 742 26.79 -14.29 1.04
N SER A 743 26.40 -14.91 -0.07
CA SER A 743 26.18 -14.22 -1.34
C SER A 743 24.86 -13.44 -1.36
N PRO A 744 24.87 -12.15 -1.72
CA PRO A 744 23.64 -11.38 -1.93
C PRO A 744 22.87 -11.83 -3.17
N ARG A 745 23.50 -12.63 -4.04
CA ARG A 745 22.89 -13.18 -5.27
C ARG A 745 22.12 -14.48 -5.04
N GLN A 746 22.14 -15.02 -3.82
CA GLN A 746 21.38 -16.21 -3.48
C GLN A 746 19.99 -15.84 -2.96
N PHE A 747 18.96 -16.27 -3.69
CA PHE A 747 17.56 -16.03 -3.35
C PHE A 747 16.92 -17.30 -2.77
N LYS A 748 15.98 -17.08 -1.86
CA LYS A 748 15.00 -18.06 -1.40
C LYS A 748 13.67 -17.71 -2.04
N LEU A 749 13.04 -18.71 -2.64
CA LEU A 749 11.76 -18.61 -3.34
C LEU A 749 10.79 -19.54 -2.60
N SER A 750 9.85 -18.98 -1.85
CA SER A 750 8.83 -19.72 -1.10
C SER A 750 7.46 -19.48 -1.69
N GLN A 751 6.61 -20.49 -1.67
CA GLN A 751 5.21 -20.34 -2.07
C GLN A 751 4.49 -19.27 -1.20
N ALA A 752 3.90 -18.25 -1.82
CA ALA A 752 3.23 -17.13 -1.11
C ALA A 752 1.75 -16.98 -1.45
N GLY A 753 1.33 -17.28 -2.68
CA GLY A 753 -0.06 -17.20 -3.11
C GLY A 753 -0.28 -17.92 -4.44
N TRP A 754 -1.53 -18.09 -4.87
CA TRP A 754 -1.87 -18.82 -6.10
C TRP A 754 -3.31 -18.51 -6.54
N ASP A 755 -3.66 -18.92 -7.75
CA ASP A 755 -4.98 -18.71 -8.35
C ASP A 755 -6.07 -19.62 -7.77
N ALA A 756 -6.54 -19.30 -6.55
CA ALA A 756 -7.56 -20.08 -5.86
C ALA A 756 -8.90 -20.10 -6.61
N ALA A 757 -9.30 -18.96 -7.20
CA ALA A 757 -10.57 -18.85 -7.93
C ALA A 757 -10.53 -19.62 -9.25
N GLY A 758 -9.45 -19.50 -10.02
CA GLY A 758 -9.27 -20.25 -11.26
C GLY A 758 -9.23 -21.76 -11.00
N TRP A 759 -8.58 -22.21 -9.93
CA TRP A 759 -8.60 -23.60 -9.53
C TRP A 759 -9.99 -24.12 -9.16
N GLN A 760 -10.77 -23.39 -8.36
CA GLN A 760 -12.13 -23.82 -8.00
C GLN A 760 -13.01 -23.98 -9.25
N ARG A 761 -12.88 -23.06 -10.21
CA ARG A 761 -13.57 -23.14 -11.50
C ARG A 761 -13.11 -24.34 -12.32
N THR A 762 -11.80 -24.60 -12.43
CA THR A 762 -11.28 -25.75 -13.19
C THR A 762 -11.56 -27.08 -12.48
N GLN A 763 -11.64 -27.10 -11.15
CA GLN A 763 -12.12 -28.24 -10.38
C GLN A 763 -13.56 -28.59 -10.75
N ALA A 764 -14.47 -27.63 -10.77
CA ALA A 764 -15.86 -27.87 -11.17
C ALA A 764 -15.97 -28.41 -12.61
N GLN A 765 -15.11 -27.92 -13.52
CA GLN A 765 -15.03 -28.43 -14.89
C GLN A 765 -14.48 -29.87 -14.94
N ALA A 766 -13.48 -30.18 -14.11
CA ALA A 766 -12.93 -31.52 -14.01
C ALA A 766 -13.94 -32.52 -13.45
N ASP A 767 -14.69 -32.12 -12.41
CA ASP A 767 -15.76 -32.90 -11.82
C ASP A 767 -16.91 -33.15 -12.82
N ALA A 768 -17.13 -32.20 -13.73
CA ALA A 768 -18.06 -32.33 -14.86
C ALA A 768 -17.49 -33.15 -16.04
N GLY A 769 -16.25 -33.64 -15.97
CA GLY A 769 -15.60 -34.39 -17.04
C GLY A 769 -15.22 -33.56 -18.28
N ILE A 770 -15.25 -32.23 -18.19
CA ILE A 770 -14.90 -31.31 -19.29
C ILE A 770 -13.38 -31.28 -19.50
N ILE A 771 -12.63 -31.32 -18.41
CA ILE A 771 -11.16 -31.32 -18.41
C ILE A 771 -10.63 -32.47 -17.55
N PRO A 772 -9.40 -32.96 -17.79
CA PRO A 772 -8.87 -34.13 -17.09
C PRO A 772 -8.43 -33.87 -15.64
N GLY A 773 -8.32 -32.61 -15.23
CA GLY A 773 -7.99 -32.24 -13.86
C GLY A 773 -7.94 -30.73 -13.62
N PRO A 774 -8.06 -30.28 -12.37
CA PRO A 774 -7.94 -28.87 -12.00
C PRO A 774 -6.51 -28.36 -12.20
N TYR A 775 -6.38 -27.05 -12.42
CA TYR A 775 -5.10 -26.37 -12.48
C TYR A 775 -5.23 -24.91 -12.03
N ALA A 776 -4.09 -24.32 -11.61
CA ALA A 776 -4.00 -22.90 -11.26
C ALA A 776 -3.38 -22.14 -12.44
N SER A 777 -3.98 -21.01 -12.85
CA SER A 777 -3.45 -20.21 -13.96
C SER A 777 -2.18 -19.45 -13.59
N PHE A 778 -1.95 -19.20 -12.30
CA PHE A 778 -0.72 -18.58 -11.79
C PHE A 778 -0.38 -19.02 -10.37
N THR A 779 0.90 -18.87 -10.03
CA THR A 779 1.43 -18.97 -8.67
C THR A 779 2.24 -17.72 -8.32
N ILE A 780 2.29 -17.37 -7.04
CA ILE A 780 3.06 -16.26 -6.50
C ILE A 780 4.10 -16.84 -5.55
N LEU A 781 5.38 -16.57 -5.82
CA LEU A 781 6.48 -16.94 -4.96
C LEU A 781 6.99 -15.71 -4.22
N GLY A 782 7.05 -15.77 -2.90
CA GLY A 782 7.80 -14.84 -2.07
C GLY A 782 9.29 -14.99 -2.34
N VAL A 783 9.94 -13.87 -2.62
CA VAL A 783 11.36 -13.75 -2.94
C VAL A 783 12.06 -13.10 -1.77
N GLY A 784 13.12 -13.71 -1.27
CA GLY A 784 13.95 -13.11 -0.23
C GLY A 784 15.39 -13.58 -0.29
N ASN A 785 16.35 -12.65 -0.27
CA ASN A 785 17.73 -12.99 0.05
C ASN A 785 17.99 -12.80 1.56
N ASN A 786 19.01 -13.45 2.11
CA ASN A 786 19.36 -13.28 3.52
C ASN A 786 20.88 -13.14 3.71
N PRO A 787 21.53 -12.19 3.01
CA PRO A 787 22.98 -12.02 3.07
C PRO A 787 23.41 -11.68 4.50
N GLY A 788 24.24 -12.51 5.13
CA GLY A 788 24.80 -12.21 6.46
C GLY A 788 24.02 -12.76 7.66
N ILE A 789 22.87 -13.42 7.48
CA ILE A 789 22.20 -14.10 8.60
C ILE A 789 23.12 -15.15 9.24
N HIS A 790 23.96 -15.81 8.43
CA HIS A 790 24.97 -16.75 8.90
C HIS A 790 26.10 -16.07 9.68
N ILE A 791 26.46 -14.82 9.36
CA ILE A 791 27.44 -14.03 10.10
C ILE A 791 26.87 -13.72 11.49
N ILE A 792 25.61 -13.26 11.56
CA ILE A 792 24.91 -12.98 12.82
C ILE A 792 24.83 -14.25 13.68
N ALA A 793 24.40 -15.37 13.08
CA ALA A 793 24.30 -16.65 13.77
C ALA A 793 25.67 -17.12 14.31
N PHE A 794 26.74 -16.97 13.53
CA PHE A 794 28.10 -17.29 13.97
C PHE A 794 28.52 -16.43 15.16
N GLY A 795 28.25 -15.13 15.14
CA GLY A 795 28.51 -14.26 16.29
C GLY A 795 27.72 -14.66 17.54
N GLY A 796 26.48 -15.11 17.38
CA GLY A 796 25.67 -15.68 18.47
C GLY A 796 26.29 -16.95 19.07
N ILE A 797 26.80 -17.86 18.23
CA ILE A 797 27.52 -19.06 18.66
C ILE A 797 28.79 -18.69 19.45
N LEU A 798 29.57 -17.71 18.98
CA LEU A 798 30.74 -17.22 19.70
C LEU A 798 30.38 -16.68 21.09
N MET A 799 29.29 -15.91 21.21
CA MET A 799 28.83 -15.45 22.52
C MET A 799 28.39 -16.60 23.42
N ALA A 800 27.62 -17.56 22.88
CA ALA A 800 27.14 -18.72 23.63
C ALA A 800 28.29 -19.60 24.16
N ILE A 801 29.41 -19.71 23.44
CA ILE A 801 30.62 -20.41 23.89
C ILE A 801 31.45 -19.55 24.86
N GLY A 802 31.58 -18.25 24.57
CA GLY A 802 32.42 -17.34 25.33
C GLY A 802 31.90 -17.04 26.75
N ILE A 803 30.58 -16.95 26.93
CA ILE A 803 29.94 -16.68 28.24
C ILE A 803 30.27 -17.80 29.25
N PRO A 804 30.03 -19.10 28.97
CA PRO A 804 30.43 -20.18 29.86
C PRO A 804 31.92 -20.16 30.22
N TRP A 805 32.77 -19.88 29.23
CA TRP A 805 34.21 -19.76 29.47
C TRP A 805 34.55 -18.63 30.45
N ALA A 806 33.98 -17.44 30.24
CA ALA A 806 34.28 -16.25 31.02
C ALA A 806 33.79 -16.36 32.48
N PHE A 807 32.60 -16.94 32.68
CA PHE A 807 31.93 -16.98 33.99
C PHE A 807 32.15 -18.27 34.77
N TYR A 808 32.43 -19.40 34.11
CA TYR A 808 32.60 -20.68 34.80
C TYR A 808 34.03 -21.23 34.67
N LEU A 809 34.55 -21.37 33.44
CA LEU A 809 35.86 -21.98 33.24
C LEU A 809 37.01 -21.10 33.75
N LYS A 810 36.97 -19.78 33.48
CA LYS A 810 38.00 -18.85 33.95
C LYS A 810 38.09 -18.82 35.49
N PRO A 811 36.99 -18.64 36.25
CA PRO A 811 37.06 -18.73 37.72
C PRO A 811 37.59 -20.07 38.22
N TYR A 812 37.21 -21.18 37.59
CA TYR A 812 37.76 -22.51 37.91
C TYR A 812 39.28 -22.58 37.71
N LEU A 813 39.79 -22.14 36.56
CA LEU A 813 41.22 -22.12 36.26
C LEU A 813 42.00 -21.20 37.22
N VAL A 814 41.42 -20.05 37.57
CA VAL A 814 42.02 -19.11 38.53
C VAL A 814 42.06 -19.71 39.94
N ARG A 815 40.98 -20.36 40.38
CA ARG A 815 40.93 -21.08 41.66
C ARG A 815 41.99 -22.20 41.71
N ARG A 816 42.06 -23.05 40.68
CA ARG A 816 43.06 -24.13 40.58
C ARG A 816 44.50 -23.60 40.60
N LYS A 817 44.78 -22.50 39.90
CA LYS A 817 46.11 -21.86 39.94
C LYS A 817 46.40 -21.29 41.33
N LYS A 818 45.42 -20.64 41.97
CA LYS A 818 45.57 -20.13 43.35
C LYS A 818 45.89 -21.26 44.33
N THR A 819 45.16 -22.37 44.27
CA THR A 819 45.41 -23.55 45.11
C THR A 819 46.81 -24.12 44.86
N ARG A 820 47.23 -24.26 43.60
CA ARG A 820 48.58 -24.72 43.26
C ARG A 820 49.67 -23.80 43.83
N ILE A 821 49.50 -22.48 43.71
CA ILE A 821 50.44 -21.50 44.28
C ILE A 821 50.46 -21.58 45.81
N GLN A 822 49.31 -21.72 46.46
CA GLN A 822 49.23 -21.89 47.91
C GLN A 822 49.94 -23.16 48.38
N GLN A 823 49.79 -24.28 47.65
CA GLN A 823 50.50 -25.52 47.91
C GLN A 823 52.01 -25.37 47.75
N GLN A 824 52.46 -24.69 46.67
CA GLN A 824 53.89 -24.42 46.45
C GLN A 824 54.49 -23.49 47.51
N LEU A 825 53.73 -22.48 47.97
CA LEU A 825 54.15 -21.60 49.06
C LEU A 825 54.26 -22.36 50.38
N ALA A 826 53.28 -23.23 50.68
CA ALA A 826 53.31 -24.08 51.87
C ALA A 826 54.48 -25.07 51.86
N ALA A 827 54.85 -25.58 50.68
CA ALA A 827 56.00 -26.47 50.49
C ALA A 827 57.36 -25.74 50.44
N GLY A 828 57.39 -24.41 50.46
CA GLY A 828 58.62 -23.61 50.29
C GLY A 828 59.22 -23.67 48.88
N THR A 829 58.56 -24.31 47.91
CA THR A 829 59.05 -24.50 46.55
C THR A 829 58.56 -23.43 45.56
N TYR A 830 57.79 -22.45 46.02
CA TYR A 830 57.30 -21.39 45.13
C TYR A 830 58.46 -20.43 44.77
N PRO A 831 58.89 -20.36 43.49
CA PRO A 831 59.88 -19.39 43.09
C PRO A 831 59.25 -18.00 43.21
N VAL A 832 59.68 -17.23 44.21
CA VAL A 832 59.32 -15.83 44.33
C VAL A 832 59.77 -15.17 43.04
N PRO A 833 58.87 -14.57 42.24
CA PRO A 833 59.29 -13.88 41.02
C PRO A 833 60.30 -12.83 41.44
N SER A 834 61.56 -13.03 41.04
CA SER A 834 62.62 -12.01 41.16
C SER A 834 62.07 -10.76 40.50
N ARG A 835 61.74 -9.76 41.32
CA ARG A 835 61.31 -8.45 40.84
C ARG A 835 62.57 -7.91 40.16
N ALA A 836 62.66 -8.04 38.84
CA ALA A 836 63.75 -7.45 38.08
C ALA A 836 63.89 -6.01 38.59
N PRO A 837 65.08 -5.60 39.08
CA PRO A 837 65.27 -4.25 39.60
C PRO A 837 64.77 -3.30 38.51
N ALA A 838 63.83 -2.43 38.89
CA ALA A 838 63.25 -1.49 37.95
C ALA A 838 64.42 -0.72 37.34
N ALA A 839 64.74 -1.02 36.08
CA ALA A 839 65.73 -0.26 35.35
C ALA A 839 65.16 1.16 35.29
N SER A 840 65.71 2.05 36.12
CA SER A 840 65.49 3.48 35.97
C SER A 840 65.76 3.79 34.51
N PRO A 841 64.81 4.40 33.78
CA PRO A 841 65.05 4.76 32.38
C PRO A 841 66.24 5.71 32.38
N ALA A 842 67.41 5.22 31.99
CA ALA A 842 68.57 6.05 31.73
C ALA A 842 68.15 6.97 30.58
N ILE A 843 68.01 8.26 30.89
CA ILE A 843 67.92 9.32 29.90
C ILE A 843 69.23 9.23 29.11
N GLN A 844 69.21 8.62 27.93
CA GLN A 844 70.32 8.78 27.01
C GLN A 844 70.34 10.25 26.58
N PRO A 845 71.44 10.99 26.80
CA PRO A 845 71.55 12.33 26.26
C PRO A 845 71.49 12.26 24.73
N VAL A 846 70.67 13.11 24.14
CA VAL A 846 70.62 13.32 22.69
C VAL A 846 71.98 13.87 22.26
N SER A 847 72.88 12.99 21.83
CA SER A 847 74.09 13.40 21.12
C SER A 847 73.68 14.00 19.79
N GLN A 848 74.12 15.23 19.58
CA GLN A 848 73.98 16.00 18.35
C GLN A 848 74.47 15.18 17.15
N MET A 849 73.59 14.87 16.20
CA MET A 849 73.98 14.47 14.85
C MET A 849 74.44 15.73 14.10
N THR A 850 75.73 15.99 14.12
CA THR A 850 76.42 16.75 13.08
C THR A 850 76.64 15.82 11.90
N THR A 851 76.01 16.13 10.76
CA THR A 851 76.28 15.53 9.45
C THR A 851 77.62 16.05 8.91
N PRO A 852 78.51 15.20 8.40
CA PRO A 852 79.45 15.60 7.37
C PRO A 852 79.08 15.00 6.00
N LEU A 853 79.22 15.85 4.99
CA LEU A 853 79.25 15.55 3.55
C LEU A 853 80.45 14.66 3.21
N THR A 854 80.24 13.67 2.34
CA THR A 854 81.10 13.20 1.21
C THR A 854 80.47 11.89 0.68
N GLU A 855 79.92 11.80 -0.53
CA GLU A 855 80.50 11.79 -1.89
C GLU A 855 81.12 10.44 -2.32
N VAL A 856 80.81 10.06 -3.58
CA VAL A 856 81.52 9.14 -4.53
C VAL A 856 80.88 7.77 -4.85
N SER A 857 80.60 7.62 -6.17
CA SER A 857 80.45 6.46 -7.12
C SER A 857 80.36 5.01 -6.60
N ASP A 858 79.70 4.05 -7.26
CA ASP A 858 79.33 3.80 -8.67
C ASP A 858 77.87 3.35 -8.81
#